data_AF-A0A1H1VCV1-F1
#
_entry.id   AF-A0A1H1VCV1-F1
#
_cell.length_a   1.000
_cell.length_b   1.000
_cell.length_c   1.000
_cell.angle_alpha   90.00
_cell.angle_beta   90.00
_cell.angle_gamma   90.00
#
_symmetry.space_group_name_H-M   'P 1'
#
loop_
_entity.id
_entity.type
_entity.pdbx_description
1 polymer ?
#
loop_
_entity_poly.entity_id
_entity_poly.type
_entity_poly.pdbx_seq_one_letter_code
_entity_poly.pdbx_strand_id
1 'polypeptide(L)'
;MTDQPPAVPPTDDQASPPLDRPPLKQTERPHPLTPLIRGWIVFVVILFAIGRQLIPDESGRSNIGQLVKLGVGWILLGVGAIVVLAAAAGFLSWYFTRYVIDDEELRVETGWLAKRSRRIAFQRVQSVDIIQPLAARLFGLVELRIEAGAGDSRTVLRYLTRKQATQFRDYLLARAHGDQVTVAGSSQLPEASAFTDLSAAERTLVTINPGLLVLGLVLSTEFAISVAVLIIVVVVSSIAGSPVVGLAGLIPMFLTIVSLIGRRVTAQFNYTLAESSRGLRISRGLTNLTSQSLPLNRIQGVRIVQPLLWRLLGLTRVDVDVLGYGANSEQGENNTDVSNILLPIARDEQVRTALSRVLPRADLESIELHPSPKRARAIRWFDGWTLRYGWNDAVIISRHGFFDRTTDVVPHAKTQSVRITQGPLQKALQLASVHVDTPKGPVNLVALHLDPPDARRLALEQLDRARNARRAALPGSGTVADEAVLQRFGLTGVAPLGSGGESIVYPLGDDHVLRVYRSGHESATRMIEQLAPAYRAFSQVSLGFRTPVIVESGQVAGRTYSVDRRMPGQSLDGWLPTAPAEQRQPVLDQYLRAAAAIQRLPLPAPEFARLFGDRLRRFDSLGALLEDQLRTAARQTAETIDQELPAAAVEQVIGELHQRRAQPALVHGDYFPGNVMVGEQNGAMIVTGVADFSPHTLAADPLMDVAGAIWLIGLAGHPGADDDQRFVYDRAITLYGGEQPADLIHWLDVYRRYYAVYYAPDPAIFPISMRHLAS
;
A
#
# COMPACT_ATOMS: atom_id res chain seq x y z
N MET A 1 -60.91 8.79 28.32
CA MET A 1 -60.49 10.06 28.96
C MET A 1 -60.07 9.67 30.36
N THR A 2 -58.81 9.29 30.52
CA THR A 2 -58.29 8.77 31.79
C THR A 2 -56.77 8.91 31.79
N ASP A 3 -56.35 9.84 32.63
CA ASP A 3 -55.04 10.05 33.26
C ASP A 3 -54.08 8.85 33.28
N GLN A 4 -52.82 9.10 32.91
CA GLN A 4 -51.68 8.30 33.33
C GLN A 4 -50.50 9.23 33.71
N PRO A 5 -49.77 8.97 34.83
CA PRO A 5 -48.87 9.94 35.48
C PRO A 5 -47.49 10.05 34.81
N PRO A 6 -46.65 11.04 35.18
CA PRO A 6 -45.47 11.45 34.41
C PRO A 6 -44.33 10.44 34.48
N ALA A 7 -43.64 10.27 33.34
CA ALA A 7 -42.45 9.44 33.22
C ALA A 7 -41.25 10.08 33.95
N VAL A 8 -40.62 9.28 34.80
CA VAL A 8 -39.37 9.54 35.53
C VAL A 8 -38.23 9.81 34.53
N PRO A 9 -37.38 10.83 34.72
CA PRO A 9 -36.20 11.02 33.89
C PRO A 9 -35.19 9.88 34.15
N PRO A 10 -34.54 9.30 33.12
CA PRO A 10 -33.51 8.31 33.35
C PRO A 10 -32.32 8.99 34.03
N THR A 11 -32.02 8.49 35.23
CA THR A 11 -30.85 8.84 36.03
C THR A 11 -29.58 8.56 35.23
N ASP A 12 -28.70 9.57 35.16
CA ASP A 12 -27.29 9.42 34.82
C ASP A 12 -26.66 8.41 35.79
N ASP A 13 -26.55 7.16 35.37
CA ASP A 13 -25.69 6.16 36.01
C ASP A 13 -25.39 4.98 35.07
N GLN A 14 -24.94 5.31 33.86
CA GLN A 14 -24.08 4.40 33.08
C GLN A 14 -22.81 5.14 32.68
N ALA A 15 -22.01 5.46 33.70
CA ALA A 15 -20.57 5.57 33.50
C ALA A 15 -20.10 4.29 32.79
N SER A 16 -19.60 4.46 31.56
CA SER A 16 -18.86 3.42 30.84
C SER A 16 -17.89 2.74 31.81
N PRO A 17 -17.94 1.41 31.98
CA PRO A 17 -16.98 0.76 32.86
C PRO A 17 -15.56 1.05 32.34
N PRO A 18 -14.60 1.40 33.20
CA PRO A 18 -13.22 1.51 32.79
C PRO A 18 -12.78 0.14 32.26
N LEU A 19 -12.41 0.08 30.98
CA LEU A 19 -11.82 -1.09 30.34
C LEU A 19 -10.38 -1.28 30.83
N ASP A 20 -10.21 -1.56 32.12
CA ASP A 20 -8.99 -2.15 32.70
C ASP A 20 -9.25 -3.63 32.97
N ARG A 21 -9.62 -4.37 31.90
CA ARG A 21 -9.43 -5.83 31.93
C ARG A 21 -7.98 -6.05 31.51
N PRO A 22 -7.11 -6.65 32.35
CA PRO A 22 -5.79 -7.05 31.89
C PRO A 22 -5.97 -7.97 30.66
N PRO A 23 -5.11 -7.84 29.63
CA PRO A 23 -5.28 -8.58 28.40
C PRO A 23 -5.37 -10.07 28.71
N LEU A 24 -6.36 -10.75 28.12
CA LEU A 24 -6.55 -12.18 28.29
C LEU A 24 -5.36 -12.90 27.63
N LYS A 25 -4.30 -13.11 28.40
CA LYS A 25 -3.11 -13.84 27.97
C LYS A 25 -3.44 -15.32 27.79
N GLN A 26 -3.98 -15.66 26.63
CA GLN A 26 -4.37 -17.03 26.32
C GLN A 26 -3.11 -17.82 25.97
N THR A 27 -2.73 -18.75 26.85
CA THR A 27 -1.59 -19.64 26.63
C THR A 27 -2.07 -20.98 26.12
N GLU A 28 -1.80 -21.28 24.85
CA GLU A 28 -2.12 -22.55 24.21
C GLU A 28 -0.87 -23.39 23.95
N ARG A 29 -1.04 -24.70 23.81
CA ARG A 29 0.02 -25.63 23.45
C ARG A 29 -0.26 -26.25 22.08
N PRO A 30 0.79 -26.67 21.35
CA PRO A 30 0.62 -27.51 20.16
C PRO A 30 -0.20 -28.77 20.46
N HIS A 31 -0.89 -29.29 19.44
CA HIS A 31 -1.60 -30.56 19.56
C HIS A 31 -0.67 -31.70 20.05
N PRO A 32 -1.10 -32.60 20.94
CA PRO A 32 -0.27 -33.67 21.53
C PRO A 32 0.32 -34.65 20.51
N LEU A 33 -0.26 -34.76 19.31
CA LEU A 33 0.26 -35.60 18.23
C LEU A 33 1.48 -35.00 17.49
N THR A 34 1.90 -33.77 17.82
CA THR A 34 3.03 -33.08 17.16
C THR A 34 4.33 -33.90 17.12
N PRO A 35 4.76 -34.59 18.21
CA PRO A 35 5.96 -35.44 18.19
C PRO A 35 5.86 -36.60 17.19
N LEU A 36 4.69 -37.25 17.10
CA LEU A 36 4.45 -38.39 16.21
C LEU A 36 4.55 -37.96 14.74
N ILE A 37 3.95 -36.81 14.41
CA ILE A 37 3.93 -36.24 13.05
C ILE A 37 5.32 -35.79 12.57
N ARG A 38 6.26 -35.50 13.48
CA ARG A 38 7.66 -35.21 13.12
C ARG A 38 8.56 -36.44 13.14
N GLY A 39 8.26 -37.43 13.98
CA GLY A 39 9.11 -38.59 14.21
C GLY A 39 9.20 -39.56 13.03
N TRP A 40 8.25 -39.54 12.08
CA TRP A 40 8.26 -40.47 10.93
C TRP A 40 9.50 -40.34 10.02
N ILE A 41 10.15 -39.16 9.97
CA ILE A 41 11.39 -38.99 9.20
C ILE A 41 12.49 -39.91 9.72
N VAL A 42 12.53 -40.15 11.04
CA VAL A 42 13.50 -41.06 11.67
C VAL A 42 13.29 -42.49 11.15
N PHE A 43 12.04 -42.92 10.97
CA PHE A 43 11.73 -44.22 10.36
C PHE A 43 12.20 -44.30 8.91
N VAL A 44 12.04 -43.23 8.11
CA VAL A 44 12.53 -43.20 6.73
C VAL A 44 14.06 -43.25 6.67
N VAL A 45 14.75 -42.53 7.54
CA VAL A 45 16.22 -42.55 7.62
C VAL A 45 16.72 -43.94 8.03
N ILE A 46 16.07 -44.58 9.00
CA ILE A 46 16.38 -45.96 9.41
C ILE A 46 16.15 -46.92 8.23
N LEU A 47 15.00 -46.82 7.55
CA LEU A 47 14.68 -47.67 6.40
C LEU A 47 15.69 -47.46 5.25
N PHE A 48 16.08 -46.22 4.99
CA PHE A 48 17.10 -45.88 3.98
C PHE A 48 18.49 -46.40 4.38
N ALA A 49 18.89 -46.27 5.64
CA ALA A 49 20.16 -46.78 6.14
C ALA A 49 20.23 -48.31 6.01
N ILE A 50 19.15 -49.01 6.35
CA ILE A 50 19.02 -50.46 6.16
C ILE A 50 19.01 -50.81 4.66
N GLY A 51 18.25 -50.07 3.85
CA GLY A 51 18.16 -50.24 2.40
C GLY A 51 19.52 -50.07 1.70
N ARG A 52 20.30 -49.07 2.11
CA ARG A 52 21.65 -48.82 1.58
C ARG A 52 22.60 -49.98 1.89
N GLN A 53 22.47 -50.62 3.06
CA GLN A 53 23.29 -51.78 3.43
C GLN A 53 22.94 -53.04 2.62
N LEU A 54 21.77 -53.08 1.97
CA LEU A 54 21.32 -54.17 1.11
C LEU A 54 21.82 -54.05 -0.34
N ILE A 55 22.31 -52.88 -0.76
CA ILE A 55 22.85 -52.64 -2.11
C ILE A 55 24.33 -53.10 -2.14
N PRO A 56 24.75 -53.95 -3.09
CA PRO A 56 26.16 -54.36 -3.22
C PRO A 56 27.07 -53.18 -3.61
N ASP A 57 28.23 -53.05 -2.96
CA ASP A 57 29.25 -52.06 -3.34
C ASP A 57 29.94 -52.42 -4.68
N GLU A 58 30.76 -51.51 -5.24
CA GLU A 58 31.47 -51.67 -6.53
C GLU A 58 32.31 -52.95 -6.69
N SER A 59 32.57 -53.66 -5.58
CA SER A 59 33.27 -54.95 -5.54
C SER A 59 32.35 -56.19 -5.59
N GLY A 60 31.03 -56.01 -5.76
CA GLY A 60 30.04 -57.11 -5.83
C GLY A 60 29.78 -57.81 -4.50
N ARG A 61 30.36 -57.33 -3.39
CA ARG A 61 30.16 -57.85 -2.05
C ARG A 61 29.01 -57.10 -1.37
N SER A 62 27.97 -57.82 -0.97
CA SER A 62 26.92 -57.28 -0.12
C SER A 62 27.36 -57.34 1.35
N ASN A 63 27.07 -56.30 2.13
CA ASN A 63 27.37 -56.26 3.57
C ASN A 63 26.43 -57.17 4.41
N ILE A 64 25.62 -58.01 3.76
CA ILE A 64 24.69 -58.96 4.37
C ILE A 64 25.42 -59.88 5.36
N GLY A 65 26.65 -60.31 5.05
CA GLY A 65 27.46 -61.15 5.92
C GLY A 65 27.91 -60.47 7.23
N GLN A 66 28.04 -59.14 7.25
CA GLN A 66 28.34 -58.37 8.48
C GLN A 66 27.09 -58.11 9.32
N LEU A 67 25.93 -57.84 8.69
CA LEU A 67 24.65 -57.70 9.42
C LEU A 67 24.25 -59.00 10.14
N VAL A 68 24.46 -60.15 9.50
CA VAL A 68 24.18 -61.46 10.10
C VAL A 68 25.13 -61.76 11.27
N LYS A 69 26.40 -61.32 11.20
CA LYS A 69 27.38 -61.45 12.29
C LYS A 69 27.13 -60.55 13.50
N LEU A 70 26.57 -59.35 13.29
CA LEU A 70 26.20 -58.46 14.39
C LEU A 70 25.02 -58.99 15.23
N GLY A 71 24.29 -60.00 14.73
CA GLY A 71 23.08 -60.52 15.35
C GLY A 71 21.91 -59.55 15.17
N VAL A 72 20.83 -60.03 14.55
CA VAL A 72 19.59 -59.25 14.32
C VAL A 72 19.09 -58.57 15.60
N GLY A 73 19.33 -59.18 16.77
CA GLY A 73 19.02 -58.63 18.08
C GLY A 73 19.70 -57.29 18.39
N TRP A 74 20.99 -57.12 18.11
CA TRP A 74 21.71 -55.86 18.39
C TRP A 74 21.30 -54.73 17.45
N ILE A 75 20.97 -55.06 16.20
CA ILE A 75 20.42 -54.09 15.24
C ILE A 75 19.04 -53.63 15.69
N LEU A 76 18.16 -54.57 16.09
CA LEU A 76 16.84 -54.23 16.63
C LEU A 76 16.93 -53.42 17.92
N LEU A 77 17.90 -53.72 18.80
CA LEU A 77 18.12 -52.98 20.04
C LEU A 77 18.66 -51.57 19.76
N GLY A 78 19.60 -51.42 18.83
CA GLY A 78 20.11 -50.13 18.38
C GLY A 78 19.03 -49.26 17.72
N VAL A 79 18.22 -49.85 16.83
CA VAL A 79 17.06 -49.18 16.21
C VAL A 79 16.04 -48.81 17.28
N GLY A 80 15.74 -49.71 18.21
CA GLY A 80 14.85 -49.45 19.34
C GLY A 80 15.32 -48.28 20.21
N ALA A 81 16.62 -48.25 20.55
CA ALA A 81 17.22 -47.16 21.30
C ALA A 81 17.12 -45.82 20.56
N ILE A 82 17.39 -45.79 19.25
CA ILE A 82 17.23 -44.59 18.41
C ILE A 82 15.77 -44.12 18.41
N VAL A 83 14.80 -45.03 18.27
CA VAL A 83 13.37 -44.70 18.28
C VAL A 83 12.94 -44.12 19.64
N VAL A 84 13.37 -44.73 20.75
CA VAL A 84 13.07 -44.25 22.11
C VAL A 84 13.69 -42.87 22.36
N LEU A 85 14.96 -42.67 21.98
CA LEU A 85 15.64 -41.37 22.12
C LEU A 85 14.96 -40.29 21.26
N ALA A 86 14.58 -40.63 20.02
CA ALA A 86 13.85 -39.71 19.14
C ALA A 86 12.46 -39.37 19.71
N ALA A 87 11.73 -40.34 20.27
CA ALA A 87 10.44 -40.12 20.90
C ALA A 87 10.57 -39.24 22.15
N ALA A 88 11.56 -39.49 23.00
CA ALA A 88 11.85 -38.67 24.17
C ALA A 88 12.21 -37.23 23.78
N ALA A 89 13.10 -37.05 22.79
CA ALA A 89 13.47 -35.74 22.27
C ALA A 89 12.26 -35.00 21.66
N GLY A 90 11.40 -35.70 20.91
CA GLY A 90 10.16 -35.16 20.35
C GLY A 90 9.17 -34.73 21.43
N PHE A 91 8.99 -35.55 22.47
CA PHE A 91 8.11 -35.25 23.61
C PHE A 91 8.60 -34.03 24.39
N LEU A 92 9.90 -33.97 24.73
CA LEU A 92 10.50 -32.80 25.38
C LEU A 92 10.30 -31.55 24.51
N SER A 93 10.58 -31.64 23.20
CA SER A 93 10.36 -30.51 22.30
C SER A 93 8.91 -30.02 22.29
N TRP A 94 7.92 -30.92 22.32
CA TRP A 94 6.50 -30.55 22.38
C TRP A 94 6.12 -29.93 23.72
N TYR A 95 6.55 -30.52 24.84
CA TYR A 95 6.21 -30.07 26.19
C TYR A 95 6.71 -28.65 26.48
N PHE A 96 7.88 -28.28 25.95
CA PHE A 96 8.48 -26.96 26.09
C PHE A 96 8.07 -25.95 24.99
N THR A 97 7.20 -26.33 24.06
CA THR A 97 6.67 -25.38 23.06
C THR A 97 5.36 -24.78 23.56
N ARG A 98 5.28 -23.45 23.63
CA ARG A 98 4.09 -22.72 24.08
C ARG A 98 3.75 -21.57 23.14
N TYR A 99 2.45 -21.35 22.94
CA TYR A 99 1.91 -20.21 22.22
C TYR A 99 1.25 -19.28 23.22
N VAL A 100 1.70 -18.03 23.25
CA VAL A 100 1.15 -17.01 24.14
C VAL A 100 0.55 -15.94 23.24
N ILE A 101 -0.77 -15.80 23.30
CA ILE A 101 -1.54 -14.83 22.54
C ILE A 101 -1.89 -13.70 23.50
N ASP A 102 -1.41 -12.50 23.18
CA ASP A 102 -1.74 -11.26 23.89
C ASP A 102 -2.74 -10.44 23.05
N ASP A 103 -3.13 -9.25 23.52
CA ASP A 103 -4.03 -8.36 22.76
C ASP A 103 -3.34 -7.60 21.61
N GLU A 104 -2.01 -7.48 21.67
CA GLU A 104 -1.18 -6.74 20.71
C GLU A 104 -0.17 -7.61 19.93
N GLU A 105 0.25 -8.74 20.50
CA GLU A 105 1.28 -9.59 19.91
C GLU A 105 1.08 -11.09 20.13
N LEU A 106 1.54 -11.87 19.14
CA LEU A 106 1.66 -13.31 19.19
C LEU A 106 3.09 -13.68 19.58
N ARG A 107 3.26 -14.38 20.70
CA ARG A 107 4.56 -14.91 21.15
C ARG A 107 4.62 -16.44 21.00
N VAL A 108 5.69 -16.90 20.36
CA VAL A 108 6.01 -18.33 20.21
C VAL A 108 7.27 -18.63 21.03
N GLU A 109 7.12 -19.44 22.05
CA GLU A 109 8.20 -19.87 22.93
C GLU A 109 8.58 -21.33 22.61
N THR A 110 9.86 -21.57 22.34
CA THR A 110 10.40 -22.90 22.01
C THR A 110 11.74 -23.15 22.71
N GLY A 111 12.07 -24.42 22.92
CA GLY A 111 13.40 -24.85 23.35
C GLY A 111 13.45 -25.38 24.78
N TRP A 112 14.13 -26.52 24.95
CA TRP A 112 14.31 -27.20 26.23
C TRP A 112 15.70 -26.92 26.85
N LEU A 113 16.76 -26.76 26.04
CA LEU A 113 18.08 -26.26 26.49
C LEU A 113 18.23 -24.75 26.27
N ALA A 114 17.96 -24.28 25.05
CA ALA A 114 18.09 -22.89 24.66
C ALA A 114 16.71 -22.30 24.42
N LYS A 115 16.22 -21.48 25.36
CA LYS A 115 14.92 -20.80 25.25
C LYS A 115 14.97 -19.79 24.12
N ARG A 116 14.08 -19.93 23.14
CA ARG A 116 13.87 -18.99 22.04
C ARG A 116 12.44 -18.48 22.14
N SER A 117 12.30 -17.18 22.36
CA SER A 117 11.00 -16.49 22.35
C SER A 117 10.95 -15.60 21.13
N ARG A 118 9.94 -15.77 20.29
CA ARG A 118 9.69 -14.91 19.15
C ARG A 118 8.38 -14.17 19.30
N ARG A 119 8.38 -12.85 19.07
CA ARG A 119 7.20 -12.00 19.22
C ARG A 119 6.84 -11.37 17.88
N ILE A 120 5.56 -11.37 17.55
CA ILE A 120 5.01 -10.82 16.31
C ILE A 120 3.83 -9.92 16.66
N ALA A 121 3.99 -8.62 16.51
CA ALA A 121 2.88 -7.67 16.67
C ALA A 121 1.81 -7.93 15.59
N PHE A 122 0.52 -7.90 15.96
CA PHE A 122 -0.56 -8.18 15.01
C PHE A 122 -0.57 -7.23 13.82
N GLN A 123 -0.25 -5.95 14.05
CA GLN A 123 -0.14 -4.93 13.00
C GLN A 123 0.92 -5.25 11.93
N ARG A 124 1.90 -6.10 12.26
CA ARG A 124 2.94 -6.55 11.33
C ARG A 124 2.58 -7.82 10.58
N VAL A 125 1.53 -8.53 11.01
CA VAL A 125 1.06 -9.75 10.33
C VAL A 125 0.55 -9.38 8.95
N GLN A 126 1.23 -9.89 7.93
CA GLN A 126 0.93 -9.59 6.55
C GLN A 126 0.08 -10.68 5.90
N SER A 127 0.36 -11.93 6.23
CA SER A 127 -0.35 -13.06 5.67
C SER A 127 -0.31 -14.26 6.61
N VAL A 128 -1.33 -15.11 6.47
CA VAL A 128 -1.49 -16.32 7.26
C VAL A 128 -1.93 -17.46 6.34
N ASP A 129 -1.02 -18.39 6.09
CA ASP A 129 -1.25 -19.55 5.23
C ASP A 129 -1.57 -20.79 6.07
N ILE A 130 -2.50 -21.62 5.60
CA ILE A 130 -2.79 -22.92 6.19
C ILE A 130 -2.06 -23.98 5.38
N ILE A 131 -1.25 -24.80 6.05
CA ILE A 131 -0.44 -25.84 5.43
C ILE A 131 -0.77 -27.17 6.09
N GLN A 132 -1.15 -28.13 5.28
CA GLN A 132 -1.49 -29.47 5.74
C GLN A 132 -0.55 -30.49 5.08
N PRO A 133 0.60 -30.79 5.70
CA PRO A 133 1.47 -31.86 5.24
C PRO A 133 0.77 -33.22 5.29
N LEU A 134 1.17 -34.16 4.43
CA LEU A 134 0.58 -35.51 4.33
C LEU A 134 0.42 -36.21 5.68
N ALA A 135 1.48 -36.16 6.50
CA ALA A 135 1.46 -36.75 7.84
C ALA A 135 0.40 -36.09 8.72
N ALA A 136 0.29 -34.75 8.72
CA ALA A 136 -0.73 -34.03 9.48
C ALA A 136 -2.14 -34.25 8.92
N ARG A 137 -2.27 -34.41 7.59
CA ARG A 137 -3.53 -34.71 6.90
C ARG A 137 -4.16 -36.01 7.38
N LEU A 138 -3.34 -37.05 7.57
CA LEU A 138 -3.80 -38.35 8.07
C LEU A 138 -4.42 -38.24 9.49
N PHE A 139 -3.94 -37.28 10.29
CA PHE A 139 -4.44 -37.03 11.65
C PHE A 139 -5.43 -35.84 11.73
N GLY A 140 -5.85 -35.24 10.60
CA GLY A 140 -6.79 -34.11 10.59
C GLY A 140 -6.22 -32.78 11.13
N LEU A 141 -4.90 -32.64 11.12
CA LEU A 141 -4.17 -31.52 11.71
C LEU A 141 -3.53 -30.63 10.63
N VAL A 142 -3.26 -29.37 10.97
CA VAL A 142 -2.67 -28.37 10.07
C VAL A 142 -1.63 -27.50 10.78
N GLU A 143 -0.73 -26.90 10.02
CA GLU A 143 0.22 -25.87 10.45
C GLU A 143 -0.26 -24.50 9.94
N LEU A 144 -0.14 -23.47 10.76
CA LEU A 144 -0.35 -22.08 10.36
C LEU A 144 1.00 -21.40 10.14
N ARG A 145 1.23 -20.89 8.94
CA ARG A 145 2.43 -20.13 8.60
C ARG A 145 2.08 -18.65 8.56
N ILE A 146 2.76 -17.87 9.38
CA ILE A 146 2.55 -16.43 9.53
C ILE A 146 3.77 -15.71 8.97
N GLU A 147 3.52 -14.78 8.04
CA GLU A 147 4.54 -13.89 7.49
C GLU A 147 4.29 -12.47 8.02
N ALA A 148 5.35 -11.85 8.53
CA ALA A 148 5.30 -10.53 9.13
C ALA A 148 6.38 -9.65 8.51
N GLY A 149 6.01 -8.51 7.92
CA GLY A 149 6.92 -7.45 7.45
C GLY A 149 8.06 -7.84 6.49
N ALA A 150 8.67 -6.84 5.84
CA ALA A 150 9.91 -7.05 5.09
C ALA A 150 11.08 -7.26 6.08
N GLY A 151 11.77 -8.42 6.00
CA GLY A 151 12.97 -8.72 6.77
C GLY A 151 12.78 -9.60 8.00
N ASP A 152 11.55 -9.91 8.42
CA ASP A 152 11.30 -10.81 9.54
C ASP A 152 11.19 -12.27 9.05
N SER A 153 11.80 -13.22 9.76
CA SER A 153 11.76 -14.64 9.34
C SER A 153 10.35 -15.24 9.51
N ARG A 154 9.98 -16.25 8.71
CA ARG A 154 8.63 -16.86 8.77
C ARG A 154 8.41 -17.59 10.10
N THR A 155 7.22 -17.44 10.69
CA THR A 155 6.85 -18.15 11.94
C THR A 155 5.79 -19.20 11.66
N VAL A 156 5.98 -20.39 12.22
CA VAL A 156 5.09 -21.54 11.98
C VAL A 156 4.49 -22.01 13.29
N LEU A 157 3.17 -21.92 13.39
CA LEU A 157 2.37 -22.48 14.48
C LEU A 157 1.97 -23.90 14.10
N ARG A 158 2.22 -24.83 15.01
CA ARG A 158 2.17 -26.28 14.77
C ARG A 158 1.42 -26.95 15.92
N TYR A 159 0.89 -28.14 15.73
CA TYR A 159 -0.20 -28.34 14.78
C TYR A 159 -1.50 -27.95 15.49
N LEU A 160 -2.46 -27.41 14.74
CA LEU A 160 -3.79 -27.07 15.21
C LEU A 160 -4.83 -27.93 14.48
N THR A 161 -6.01 -28.11 15.08
CA THR A 161 -7.13 -28.68 14.32
C THR A 161 -7.54 -27.72 13.20
N ARG A 162 -8.11 -28.24 12.11
CA ARG A 162 -8.49 -27.41 10.97
C ARG A 162 -9.43 -26.27 11.34
N LYS A 163 -10.45 -26.56 12.17
CA LYS A 163 -11.42 -25.56 12.65
C LYS A 163 -10.73 -24.43 13.44
N GLN A 164 -9.86 -24.80 14.38
CA GLN A 164 -9.08 -23.83 15.15
C GLN A 164 -8.16 -23.01 14.25
N ALA A 165 -7.51 -23.64 13.27
CA ALA A 165 -6.59 -22.94 12.37
C ALA A 165 -7.30 -21.90 11.49
N THR A 166 -8.49 -22.24 10.96
CA THR A 166 -9.31 -21.28 10.19
C THR A 166 -9.78 -20.12 11.08
N GLN A 167 -10.29 -20.42 12.28
CA GLN A 167 -10.71 -19.39 13.24
C GLN A 167 -9.55 -18.47 13.64
N PHE A 168 -8.38 -19.06 13.91
CA PHE A 168 -7.20 -18.33 14.33
C PHE A 168 -6.61 -17.48 13.20
N ARG A 169 -6.61 -17.99 11.96
CA ARG A 169 -6.26 -17.22 10.76
C ARG A 169 -7.17 -15.99 10.63
N ASP A 170 -8.47 -16.19 10.70
CA ASP A 170 -9.45 -15.11 10.51
C ASP A 170 -9.35 -14.07 11.63
N TYR A 171 -9.08 -14.52 12.86
CA TYR A 171 -8.77 -13.66 14.01
C TYR A 171 -7.49 -12.83 13.78
N LEU A 172 -6.38 -13.47 13.40
CA LEU A 172 -5.11 -12.79 13.15
C LEU A 172 -5.21 -11.76 12.03
N LEU A 173 -5.91 -12.10 10.94
CA LEU A 173 -6.10 -11.18 9.81
C LEU A 173 -7.02 -10.02 10.19
N ALA A 174 -8.11 -10.26 10.92
CA ALA A 174 -8.99 -9.17 11.39
C ALA A 174 -8.21 -8.20 12.31
N ARG A 175 -7.43 -8.74 13.25
CA ARG A 175 -6.64 -7.95 14.18
C ARG A 175 -5.50 -7.18 13.51
N ALA A 176 -4.88 -7.75 12.48
CA ALA A 176 -3.85 -7.08 11.68
C ALA A 176 -4.37 -5.83 10.94
N HIS A 177 -5.67 -5.78 10.66
CA HIS A 177 -6.33 -4.65 10.01
C HIS A 177 -6.97 -3.64 10.99
N GLY A 178 -6.80 -3.83 12.30
CA GLY A 178 -7.31 -2.91 13.33
C GLY A 178 -8.73 -3.21 13.82
N ASP A 179 -9.38 -4.27 13.32
CA ASP A 179 -10.71 -4.66 13.80
C ASP A 179 -10.62 -5.28 15.21
N GLN A 180 -11.54 -4.89 16.11
CA GLN A 180 -11.70 -5.53 17.42
C GLN A 180 -12.62 -6.76 17.30
N VAL A 181 -12.07 -7.90 16.88
CA VAL A 181 -12.83 -9.16 16.75
C VAL A 181 -12.37 -10.15 17.81
N THR A 182 -13.31 -10.73 18.58
CA THR A 182 -13.02 -11.82 19.53
C THR A 182 -13.06 -13.19 18.85
N VAL A 183 -12.16 -14.11 19.24
CA VAL A 183 -12.05 -15.50 18.72
C VAL A 183 -13.38 -16.29 18.79
N ALA A 184 -14.25 -16.00 19.77
CA ALA A 184 -15.54 -16.66 19.93
C ALA A 184 -16.56 -16.34 18.82
N GLY A 185 -16.47 -15.15 18.18
CA GLY A 185 -17.42 -14.69 17.16
C GLY A 185 -17.23 -15.32 15.77
N SER A 186 -16.06 -15.89 15.48
CA SER A 186 -15.75 -16.55 14.19
C SER A 186 -16.26 -18.00 14.10
N SER A 187 -16.99 -18.47 15.10
CA SER A 187 -17.45 -19.86 15.22
C SER A 187 -18.70 -20.22 14.39
N GLN A 188 -19.29 -19.25 13.68
CA GLN A 188 -20.52 -19.42 12.88
C GLN A 188 -20.31 -19.61 11.36
N LEU A 189 -19.07 -19.75 10.88
CA LEU A 189 -18.79 -19.91 9.44
C LEU A 189 -18.98 -21.36 8.94
N PRO A 190 -19.49 -21.59 7.72
CA PRO A 190 -19.73 -22.93 7.17
C PRO A 190 -18.44 -23.75 6.97
N GLU A 191 -18.53 -25.06 7.22
CA GLU A 191 -17.42 -26.01 7.13
C GLU A 191 -16.78 -26.08 5.74
N ALA A 192 -15.44 -26.14 5.69
CA ALA A 192 -14.67 -26.24 4.46
C ALA A 192 -14.48 -27.69 4.00
N SER A 193 -14.65 -27.96 2.71
CA SER A 193 -14.51 -29.33 2.14
C SER A 193 -13.11 -29.90 2.29
N ALA A 194 -12.99 -31.17 2.71
CA ALA A 194 -11.73 -31.88 3.01
C ALA A 194 -10.75 -32.03 1.82
N PHE A 195 -11.22 -31.80 0.60
CA PHE A 195 -10.42 -31.94 -0.63
C PHE A 195 -9.97 -30.61 -1.26
N THR A 196 -10.63 -29.49 -0.95
CA THR A 196 -10.37 -28.18 -1.60
C THR A 196 -10.11 -27.05 -0.60
N ASP A 197 -10.39 -27.25 0.69
CA ASP A 197 -10.25 -26.24 1.76
C ASP A 197 -11.04 -24.94 1.56
N LEU A 198 -12.06 -25.00 0.69
CA LEU A 198 -12.96 -23.90 0.41
C LEU A 198 -14.13 -23.89 1.39
N SER A 199 -14.41 -22.73 2.00
CA SER A 199 -15.64 -22.50 2.78
C SER A 199 -16.83 -22.27 1.84
N ALA A 200 -18.06 -22.58 2.26
CA ALA A 200 -19.27 -22.37 1.44
C ALA A 200 -19.52 -20.90 1.03
N ALA A 201 -18.83 -19.94 1.65
CA ALA A 201 -18.85 -18.53 1.30
C ALA A 201 -17.88 -18.15 0.17
N GLU A 202 -17.00 -19.05 -0.27
CA GLU A 202 -15.98 -18.78 -1.28
C GLU A 202 -16.45 -19.21 -2.68
N ARG A 203 -16.38 -18.29 -3.66
CA ARG A 203 -16.79 -18.57 -5.04
C ARG A 203 -15.60 -19.07 -5.83
N THR A 204 -15.64 -20.32 -6.31
CA THR A 204 -14.60 -20.86 -7.19
C THR A 204 -14.56 -20.11 -8.51
N LEU A 205 -13.40 -19.54 -8.85
CA LEU A 205 -13.16 -18.87 -10.13
C LEU A 205 -12.63 -19.85 -11.17
N VAL A 206 -11.55 -20.57 -10.83
CA VAL A 206 -10.86 -21.47 -11.75
C VAL A 206 -10.39 -22.73 -10.99
N THR A 207 -10.74 -23.90 -11.51
CA THR A 207 -10.20 -25.19 -11.09
C THR A 207 -9.38 -25.78 -12.23
N ILE A 208 -8.15 -26.20 -11.95
CA ILE A 208 -7.27 -26.79 -12.96
C ILE A 208 -7.31 -28.30 -12.83
N ASN A 209 -7.69 -28.97 -13.92
CA ASN A 209 -7.69 -30.42 -13.98
C ASN A 209 -6.23 -30.95 -13.91
N PRO A 210 -5.93 -31.96 -13.07
CA PRO A 210 -4.63 -32.62 -13.03
C PRO A 210 -4.08 -33.06 -14.39
N GLY A 211 -4.94 -33.52 -15.30
CA GLY A 211 -4.52 -33.90 -16.65
C GLY A 211 -3.94 -32.72 -17.45
N LEU A 212 -4.47 -31.52 -17.25
CA LEU A 212 -3.98 -30.30 -17.88
C LEU A 212 -2.60 -29.90 -17.35
N LEU A 213 -2.34 -30.11 -16.05
CA LEU A 213 -1.02 -29.88 -15.44
C LEU A 213 0.06 -30.79 -16.02
N VAL A 214 -0.26 -32.08 -16.18
CA VAL A 214 0.65 -33.04 -16.83
C VAL A 214 0.88 -32.67 -18.29
N LEU A 215 -0.18 -32.33 -19.03
CA LEU A 215 -0.08 -31.93 -20.43
C LEU A 215 0.79 -30.67 -20.60
N GLY A 216 0.56 -29.65 -19.79
CA GLY A 216 1.38 -28.44 -19.78
C GLY A 216 2.85 -28.75 -19.53
N LEU A 217 3.13 -29.59 -18.55
CA LEU A 217 4.49 -29.95 -18.19
C LEU A 217 5.20 -30.74 -19.30
N VAL A 218 4.52 -31.71 -19.92
CA VAL A 218 5.06 -32.45 -21.09
C VAL A 218 5.30 -31.51 -22.28
N LEU A 219 4.46 -30.50 -22.46
CA LEU A 219 4.63 -29.50 -23.51
C LEU A 219 5.52 -28.31 -23.08
N SER A 220 6.15 -28.37 -21.91
CA SER A 220 7.00 -27.28 -21.45
C SER A 220 8.35 -27.27 -22.17
N THR A 221 8.94 -26.08 -22.32
CA THR A 221 10.25 -25.89 -22.95
C THR A 221 11.34 -26.67 -22.19
N GLU A 222 11.27 -26.74 -20.86
CA GLU A 222 12.21 -27.50 -20.02
C GLU A 222 12.17 -29.01 -20.31
N PHE A 223 10.97 -29.58 -20.49
CA PHE A 223 10.82 -30.99 -20.84
C PHE A 223 11.37 -31.25 -22.25
N ALA A 224 11.07 -30.37 -23.21
CA ALA A 224 11.58 -30.48 -24.57
C ALA A 224 13.12 -30.43 -24.61
N ILE A 225 13.75 -29.54 -23.84
CA ILE A 225 15.22 -29.48 -23.69
C ILE A 225 15.75 -30.76 -23.04
N SER A 226 15.10 -31.26 -21.99
CA SER A 226 15.52 -32.50 -21.32
C SER A 226 15.51 -33.69 -22.27
N VAL A 227 14.47 -33.80 -23.11
CA VAL A 227 14.37 -34.83 -24.15
C VAL A 227 15.41 -34.60 -25.26
N ALA A 228 15.67 -33.36 -25.67
CA ALA A 228 16.70 -33.07 -26.66
C ALA A 228 18.10 -33.47 -26.15
N VAL A 229 18.44 -33.16 -24.90
CA VAL A 229 19.69 -33.59 -24.25
C VAL A 229 19.78 -35.11 -24.20
N LEU A 230 18.68 -35.79 -23.87
CA LEU A 230 18.59 -37.26 -23.89
C LEU A 230 18.97 -37.82 -25.28
N ILE A 231 18.36 -37.28 -26.34
CA ILE A 231 18.62 -37.68 -27.72
C ILE A 231 20.08 -37.41 -28.08
N ILE A 232 20.63 -36.25 -27.70
CA ILE A 232 22.03 -35.90 -27.95
C ILE A 232 22.97 -36.89 -27.27
N VAL A 233 22.74 -37.23 -26.01
CA VAL A 233 23.57 -38.19 -25.27
C VAL A 233 23.54 -39.56 -25.96
N VAL A 234 22.36 -40.05 -26.35
CA VAL A 234 22.23 -41.33 -27.06
C VAL A 234 22.97 -41.31 -28.40
N VAL A 235 22.80 -40.24 -29.18
CA VAL A 235 23.45 -40.09 -30.49
C VAL A 235 24.97 -40.02 -30.34
N VAL A 236 25.47 -39.20 -29.41
CA VAL A 236 26.92 -39.05 -29.16
C VAL A 236 27.53 -40.36 -28.67
N SER A 237 26.91 -41.05 -27.71
CA SER A 237 27.39 -42.35 -27.22
C SER A 237 27.38 -43.43 -28.30
N SER A 238 26.40 -43.39 -29.21
CA SER A 238 26.33 -44.32 -30.34
C SER A 238 27.44 -44.05 -31.36
N ILE A 239 27.69 -42.78 -31.70
CA ILE A 239 28.78 -42.37 -32.61
C ILE A 239 30.16 -42.69 -32.00
N ALA A 240 30.31 -42.53 -30.68
CA ALA A 240 31.54 -42.85 -29.95
C ALA A 240 31.80 -44.36 -29.78
N GLY A 241 30.95 -45.24 -30.34
CA GLY A 241 31.12 -46.69 -30.27
C GLY A 241 30.84 -47.31 -28.89
N SER A 242 30.19 -46.57 -27.99
CA SER A 242 29.88 -47.01 -26.62
C SER A 242 28.38 -46.87 -26.28
N PRO A 243 27.48 -47.54 -27.03
CA PRO A 243 26.03 -47.40 -26.84
C PRO A 243 25.55 -47.82 -25.45
N VAL A 244 26.28 -48.74 -24.79
CA VAL A 244 25.99 -49.19 -23.42
C VAL A 244 26.13 -48.04 -22.41
N VAL A 245 27.10 -47.15 -22.59
CA VAL A 245 27.30 -45.98 -21.71
C VAL A 245 26.14 -44.99 -21.88
N GLY A 246 25.70 -44.76 -23.12
CA GLY A 246 24.52 -43.95 -23.41
C GLY A 246 23.26 -44.52 -22.77
N LEU A 247 23.04 -45.84 -22.90
CA LEU A 247 21.90 -46.54 -22.32
C LEU A 247 21.93 -46.50 -20.77
N ALA A 248 23.11 -46.67 -20.16
CA ALA A 248 23.29 -46.56 -18.72
C ALA A 248 23.00 -45.14 -18.21
N GLY A 249 23.33 -44.11 -18.99
CA GLY A 249 23.01 -42.70 -18.71
C GLY A 249 21.51 -42.37 -18.80
N LEU A 250 20.72 -43.15 -19.55
CA LEU A 250 19.26 -42.94 -19.66
C LEU A 250 18.54 -43.14 -18.33
N ILE A 251 18.96 -44.12 -17.52
CA ILE A 251 18.27 -44.46 -16.26
C ILE A 251 18.31 -43.28 -15.27
N PRO A 252 19.48 -42.74 -14.86
CA PRO A 252 19.53 -41.60 -13.95
C PRO A 252 18.91 -40.35 -14.56
N MET A 253 19.01 -40.14 -15.88
CA MET A 253 18.38 -39.00 -16.57
C MET A 253 16.84 -39.12 -16.57
N PHE A 254 16.30 -40.31 -16.84
CA PHE A 254 14.87 -40.58 -16.77
C PHE A 254 14.36 -40.42 -15.33
N LEU A 255 15.08 -40.94 -14.34
CA LEU A 255 14.75 -40.76 -12.93
C LEU A 255 14.77 -39.29 -12.51
N THR A 256 15.72 -38.49 -13.01
CA THR A 256 15.72 -37.04 -12.77
C THR A 256 14.53 -36.35 -13.41
N ILE A 257 14.20 -36.67 -14.67
CA ILE A 257 13.02 -36.12 -15.36
C ILE A 257 11.74 -36.49 -14.62
N VAL A 258 11.54 -37.76 -14.27
CA VAL A 258 10.37 -38.24 -13.52
C VAL A 258 10.30 -37.61 -12.13
N SER A 259 11.42 -37.45 -11.44
CA SER A 259 11.49 -36.79 -10.13
C SER A 259 11.12 -35.31 -10.22
N LEU A 260 11.67 -34.59 -11.20
CA LEU A 260 11.35 -33.18 -11.47
C LEU A 260 9.87 -33.01 -11.80
N ILE A 261 9.32 -33.90 -12.64
CA ILE A 261 7.92 -33.89 -13.04
C ILE A 261 7.00 -34.20 -11.85
N GLY A 262 7.29 -35.29 -11.14
CA GLY A 262 6.52 -35.74 -9.99
C GLY A 262 6.45 -34.67 -8.91
N ARG A 263 7.56 -34.00 -8.61
CA ARG A 263 7.59 -32.89 -7.63
C ARG A 263 6.69 -31.73 -8.05
N ARG A 264 6.73 -31.27 -9.30
CA ARG A 264 5.86 -30.18 -9.77
C ARG A 264 4.38 -30.56 -9.81
N VAL A 265 4.05 -31.73 -10.34
CA VAL A 265 2.65 -32.20 -10.42
C VAL A 265 2.07 -32.37 -9.02
N THR A 266 2.79 -33.00 -8.10
CA THR A 266 2.31 -33.17 -6.72
C THR A 266 2.17 -31.84 -5.98
N ALA A 267 3.01 -30.85 -6.27
CA ALA A 267 2.95 -29.51 -5.66
C ALA A 267 1.79 -28.64 -6.20
N GLN A 268 1.36 -28.86 -7.44
CA GLN A 268 0.30 -28.06 -8.09
C GLN A 268 -1.03 -28.83 -8.24
N PHE A 269 -1.10 -30.06 -7.71
CA PHE A 269 -2.27 -30.91 -7.86
C PHE A 269 -3.55 -30.26 -7.29
N ASN A 270 -4.69 -30.47 -7.95
CA ASN A 270 -6.00 -29.92 -7.59
C ASN A 270 -6.00 -28.40 -7.35
N TYR A 271 -5.23 -27.66 -8.16
CA TYR A 271 -5.12 -26.22 -8.05
C TYR A 271 -6.50 -25.56 -8.22
N THR A 272 -6.90 -24.79 -7.21
CA THR A 272 -8.15 -24.05 -7.22
C THR A 272 -7.90 -22.60 -6.83
N LEU A 273 -8.34 -21.69 -7.69
CA LEU A 273 -8.40 -20.25 -7.44
C LEU A 273 -9.85 -19.90 -7.07
N ALA A 274 -10.06 -19.37 -5.88
CA ALA A 274 -11.36 -18.93 -5.38
C ALA A 274 -11.34 -17.46 -4.98
N GLU A 275 -12.49 -16.83 -5.07
CA GLU A 275 -12.76 -15.50 -4.55
C GLU A 275 -13.22 -15.58 -3.10
N SER A 276 -12.60 -14.76 -2.25
CA SER A 276 -12.91 -14.60 -0.83
C SER A 276 -13.29 -13.15 -0.56
N SER A 277 -13.98 -12.86 0.55
CA SER A 277 -14.44 -11.51 0.90
C SER A 277 -13.31 -10.47 1.04
N ARG A 278 -12.06 -10.93 1.24
CA ARG A 278 -10.88 -10.08 1.44
C ARG A 278 -9.83 -10.19 0.32
N GLY A 279 -10.05 -11.00 -0.72
CA GLY A 279 -9.10 -11.17 -1.82
C GLY A 279 -9.22 -12.50 -2.56
N LEU A 280 -8.14 -12.96 -3.19
CA LEU A 280 -8.07 -14.24 -3.87
C LEU A 280 -7.50 -15.31 -2.95
N ARG A 281 -7.98 -16.54 -3.08
CA ARG A 281 -7.49 -17.70 -2.35
C ARG A 281 -7.01 -18.76 -3.33
N ILE A 282 -5.80 -19.27 -3.08
CA ILE A 282 -5.20 -20.37 -3.85
C ILE A 282 -5.11 -21.58 -2.93
N SER A 283 -5.75 -22.68 -3.34
CA SER A 283 -5.61 -24.00 -2.71
C SER A 283 -4.92 -24.96 -3.68
N ARG A 284 -3.83 -25.63 -3.25
CA ARG A 284 -3.08 -26.56 -4.11
C ARG A 284 -2.29 -27.61 -3.33
N GLY A 285 -1.97 -28.72 -3.99
CA GLY A 285 -1.03 -29.72 -3.50
C GLY A 285 -1.67 -31.05 -3.12
N LEU A 286 -1.05 -32.15 -3.53
CA LEU A 286 -1.46 -33.51 -3.18
C LEU A 286 -0.85 -33.94 -1.84
N THR A 287 0.46 -33.73 -1.69
CA THR A 287 1.25 -34.15 -0.54
C THR A 287 1.23 -33.12 0.58
N ASN A 288 1.42 -31.86 0.25
CA ASN A 288 1.28 -30.74 1.17
C ASN A 288 0.17 -29.85 0.63
N LEU A 289 -1.05 -29.98 1.18
CA LEU A 289 -2.16 -29.13 0.80
C LEU A 289 -1.91 -27.74 1.40
N THR A 290 -1.70 -26.74 0.56
CA THR A 290 -1.50 -25.35 0.96
C THR A 290 -2.71 -24.54 0.56
N SER A 291 -3.19 -23.73 1.50
CA SER A 291 -4.22 -22.72 1.28
C SER A 291 -3.65 -21.36 1.61
N GLN A 292 -3.47 -20.55 0.58
CA GLN A 292 -2.87 -19.22 0.65
C GLN A 292 -3.87 -18.13 0.28
N SER A 293 -3.90 -17.05 1.06
CA SER A 293 -4.68 -15.84 0.75
C SER A 293 -3.79 -14.79 0.09
N LEU A 294 -4.15 -14.36 -1.12
CA LEU A 294 -3.54 -13.27 -1.87
C LEU A 294 -4.43 -12.02 -1.83
N PRO A 295 -4.06 -10.98 -1.06
CA PRO A 295 -4.81 -9.73 -1.05
C PRO A 295 -4.62 -8.95 -2.36
N LEU A 296 -5.72 -8.54 -2.99
CA LEU A 296 -5.72 -7.89 -4.31
C LEU A 296 -4.92 -6.58 -4.34
N ASN A 297 -4.99 -5.78 -3.27
CA ASN A 297 -4.31 -4.49 -3.17
C ASN A 297 -2.78 -4.59 -3.12
N ARG A 298 -2.23 -5.76 -2.79
CA ARG A 298 -0.79 -6.02 -2.73
C ARG A 298 -0.19 -6.54 -4.03
N ILE A 299 -1.02 -6.89 -5.00
CA ILE A 299 -0.55 -7.28 -6.33
C ILE A 299 0.01 -6.03 -7.02
N GLN A 300 1.28 -6.08 -7.39
CA GLN A 300 2.04 -4.97 -8.00
C GLN A 300 2.06 -5.07 -9.52
N GLY A 301 2.01 -6.29 -10.06
CA GLY A 301 2.05 -6.55 -11.48
C GLY A 301 1.70 -8.00 -11.80
N VAL A 302 1.50 -8.26 -13.08
CA VAL A 302 1.18 -9.60 -13.60
C VAL A 302 2.13 -9.94 -14.73
N ARG A 303 2.65 -11.16 -14.74
CA ARG A 303 3.42 -11.72 -15.83
C ARG A 303 2.66 -12.88 -16.45
N ILE A 304 2.47 -12.83 -17.76
CA ILE A 304 1.83 -13.89 -18.54
C ILE A 304 2.91 -14.56 -19.38
N VAL A 305 3.14 -15.85 -19.17
CA VAL A 305 4.14 -16.65 -19.90
C VAL A 305 3.43 -17.66 -20.79
N GLN A 306 3.79 -17.67 -22.07
CA GLN A 306 3.25 -18.60 -23.06
C GLN A 306 4.40 -19.30 -23.80
N PRO A 307 4.77 -20.53 -23.38
CA PRO A 307 5.74 -21.35 -24.09
C PRO A 307 5.33 -21.67 -25.54
N LEU A 308 6.31 -21.99 -26.39
CA LEU A 308 6.11 -22.18 -27.83
C LEU A 308 5.07 -23.27 -28.14
N LEU A 309 5.18 -24.43 -27.50
CA LEU A 309 4.25 -25.55 -27.71
C LEU A 309 2.88 -25.27 -27.08
N TRP A 310 2.83 -24.49 -26.01
CA TRP A 310 1.58 -24.08 -25.35
C TRP A 310 0.79 -23.09 -26.19
N ARG A 311 1.47 -22.26 -26.99
CA ARG A 311 0.86 -21.32 -27.91
C ARG A 311 -0.05 -21.99 -28.94
N LEU A 312 0.29 -23.20 -29.39
CA LEU A 312 -0.53 -23.96 -30.33
C LEU A 312 -1.84 -24.45 -29.71
N LEU A 313 -1.87 -24.64 -28.39
CA LEU A 313 -3.03 -25.15 -27.65
C LEU A 313 -3.77 -24.05 -26.87
N GLY A 314 -3.37 -22.78 -26.99
CA GLY A 314 -3.97 -21.68 -26.23
C GLY A 314 -3.78 -21.80 -24.71
N LEU A 315 -2.64 -22.35 -24.28
CA LEU A 315 -2.30 -22.54 -22.87
C LEU A 315 -1.35 -21.45 -22.41
N THR A 316 -1.57 -20.93 -21.20
CA THR A 316 -0.81 -19.83 -20.63
C THR A 316 -0.58 -20.03 -19.14
N ARG A 317 0.54 -19.51 -18.64
CA ARG A 317 0.86 -19.43 -17.22
C ARG A 317 0.78 -17.96 -16.78
N VAL A 318 0.24 -17.72 -15.58
CA VAL A 318 0.14 -16.38 -15.00
C VAL A 318 0.85 -16.35 -13.66
N ASP A 319 1.86 -15.50 -13.57
CA ASP A 319 2.58 -15.17 -12.35
C ASP A 319 2.19 -13.76 -11.89
N VAL A 320 2.22 -13.50 -10.59
CA VAL A 320 1.90 -12.21 -9.97
C VAL A 320 3.06 -11.73 -9.13
N ASP A 321 3.31 -10.42 -9.16
CA ASP A 321 4.20 -9.77 -8.23
C ASP A 321 3.42 -9.30 -7.01
N VAL A 322 3.81 -9.72 -5.81
CA VAL A 322 3.07 -9.43 -4.57
C VAL A 322 4.01 -8.82 -3.53
N LEU A 323 3.63 -7.64 -3.05
CA LEU A 323 4.39 -6.92 -2.03
C LEU A 323 4.46 -7.73 -0.71
N GLY A 324 5.67 -7.91 -0.18
CA GLY A 324 5.95 -8.66 1.05
C GLY A 324 6.30 -10.13 0.82
N TYR A 325 6.08 -10.65 -0.39
CA TYR A 325 6.38 -12.02 -0.78
C TYR A 325 7.52 -12.04 -1.81
N GLY A 326 8.77 -12.28 -1.38
CA GLY A 326 9.87 -12.43 -2.33
C GLY A 326 11.27 -11.97 -1.92
N ALA A 327 11.50 -11.58 -0.66
CA ALA A 327 12.82 -11.09 -0.26
C ALA A 327 13.93 -12.18 -0.26
N ASN A 328 13.60 -13.47 -0.24
CA ASN A 328 14.58 -14.57 0.00
C ASN A 328 14.52 -15.72 -1.03
N SER A 329 14.23 -15.45 -2.30
CA SER A 329 14.15 -16.51 -3.33
C SER A 329 15.47 -16.85 -4.03
N GLU A 330 16.62 -16.29 -3.61
CA GLU A 330 17.89 -16.52 -4.33
C GLU A 330 18.73 -17.73 -3.86
N GLN A 331 18.43 -18.41 -2.75
CA GLN A 331 19.20 -19.59 -2.33
C GLN A 331 18.36 -20.52 -1.44
N GLY A 332 17.79 -21.59 -2.01
CA GLY A 332 17.07 -22.58 -1.20
C GLY A 332 16.28 -23.59 -2.02
N GLU A 333 16.98 -24.59 -2.55
CA GLU A 333 16.49 -25.60 -3.51
C GLU A 333 15.38 -26.56 -3.01
N ASN A 334 14.77 -26.40 -1.83
CA ASN A 334 13.88 -27.45 -1.29
C ASN A 334 12.75 -27.01 -0.33
N ASN A 335 12.22 -25.79 -0.39
CA ASN A 335 11.05 -25.47 0.45
C ASN A 335 9.88 -24.85 -0.30
N THR A 336 8.69 -25.27 0.14
CA THR A 336 7.33 -24.78 -0.16
C THR A 336 7.20 -23.29 0.10
N ASP A 337 7.94 -22.48 -0.64
CA ASP A 337 7.85 -21.04 -0.59
C ASP A 337 6.62 -20.56 -1.35
N VAL A 338 6.09 -19.45 -0.87
CA VAL A 338 4.94 -18.75 -1.43
C VAL A 338 5.15 -18.63 -2.94
N SER A 339 4.27 -19.27 -3.70
CA SER A 339 4.38 -19.23 -5.14
C SER A 339 3.79 -17.92 -5.62
N ASN A 340 4.61 -17.13 -6.30
CA ASN A 340 4.18 -16.00 -7.12
C ASN A 340 3.35 -16.44 -8.34
N ILE A 341 2.75 -17.63 -8.31
CA ILE A 341 2.02 -18.28 -9.40
C ILE A 341 0.53 -18.14 -9.11
N LEU A 342 -0.15 -17.31 -9.91
CA LEU A 342 -1.60 -17.14 -9.85
C LEU A 342 -2.35 -18.22 -10.63
N LEU A 343 -1.80 -18.66 -11.77
CA LEU A 343 -2.34 -19.78 -12.55
C LEU A 343 -1.16 -20.56 -13.14
N PRO A 344 -0.89 -21.81 -12.70
CA PRO A 344 0.23 -22.59 -13.23
C PRO A 344 0.03 -22.97 -14.70
N ILE A 345 -1.21 -23.27 -15.09
CA ILE A 345 -1.63 -23.49 -16.47
C ILE A 345 -3.11 -23.21 -16.60
N ALA A 346 -3.48 -22.39 -17.58
CA ALA A 346 -4.86 -22.01 -17.82
C ALA A 346 -5.10 -21.82 -19.32
N ARG A 347 -6.35 -21.95 -19.74
CA ARG A 347 -6.81 -21.50 -21.06
C ARG A 347 -7.08 -19.99 -21.02
N ASP A 348 -7.10 -19.35 -22.19
CA ASP A 348 -7.28 -17.90 -22.29
C ASP A 348 -8.56 -17.38 -21.60
N GLU A 349 -9.68 -18.12 -21.65
CA GLU A 349 -10.91 -17.75 -20.95
C GLU A 349 -10.75 -17.73 -19.41
N GLN A 350 -10.02 -18.71 -18.87
CA GLN A 350 -9.73 -18.81 -17.44
C GLN A 350 -8.78 -17.69 -17.01
N VAL A 351 -7.80 -17.36 -17.86
CA VAL A 351 -6.91 -16.22 -17.64
C VAL A 351 -7.67 -14.91 -17.64
N ARG A 352 -8.55 -14.66 -18.63
CA ARG A 352 -9.41 -13.46 -18.64
C ARG A 352 -10.26 -13.35 -17.37
N THR A 353 -10.85 -14.46 -16.92
CA THR A 353 -11.64 -14.51 -15.68
C THR A 353 -10.81 -14.11 -14.46
N ALA A 354 -9.61 -14.67 -14.31
CA ALA A 354 -8.71 -14.32 -13.19
C ALA A 354 -8.19 -12.87 -13.28
N LEU A 355 -7.77 -12.43 -14.46
CA LEU A 355 -7.25 -11.08 -14.69
C LEU A 355 -8.31 -10.01 -14.52
N SER A 356 -9.57 -10.27 -14.86
CA SER A 356 -10.68 -9.32 -14.61
C SER A 356 -10.84 -8.98 -13.12
N ARG A 357 -10.41 -9.87 -12.22
CA ARG A 357 -10.47 -9.63 -10.76
C ARG A 357 -9.21 -8.99 -10.22
N VAL A 358 -8.04 -9.35 -10.76
CA VAL A 358 -6.74 -8.78 -10.35
C VAL A 358 -6.56 -7.37 -10.91
N LEU A 359 -7.01 -7.14 -12.14
CA LEU A 359 -6.87 -5.90 -12.91
C LEU A 359 -8.21 -5.49 -13.53
N PRO A 360 -9.22 -5.07 -12.74
CA PRO A 360 -10.58 -4.82 -13.23
C PRO A 360 -10.69 -3.70 -14.29
N ARG A 361 -9.71 -2.80 -14.35
CA ARG A 361 -9.65 -1.69 -15.34
C ARG A 361 -8.71 -1.96 -16.51
N ALA A 362 -8.04 -3.12 -16.53
CA ALA A 362 -7.11 -3.45 -17.59
C ALA A 362 -7.80 -4.30 -18.65
N ASP A 363 -8.36 -3.65 -19.66
CA ASP A 363 -8.66 -4.34 -20.91
C ASP A 363 -7.35 -4.53 -21.68
N LEU A 364 -6.83 -5.76 -21.69
CA LEU A 364 -5.54 -6.08 -22.31
C LEU A 364 -5.63 -6.21 -23.83
N GLU A 365 -6.83 -6.34 -24.39
CA GLU A 365 -7.04 -6.60 -25.81
C GLU A 365 -7.19 -5.31 -26.61
N SER A 366 -7.65 -4.24 -25.98
CA SER A 366 -7.71 -2.91 -26.58
C SER A 366 -6.36 -2.19 -26.66
N ILE A 367 -5.30 -2.75 -26.06
CA ILE A 367 -3.99 -2.10 -26.03
C ILE A 367 -3.31 -2.20 -27.40
N GLU A 368 -3.06 -1.05 -28.03
CA GLU A 368 -2.26 -0.99 -29.25
C GLU A 368 -0.79 -1.34 -28.93
N LEU A 369 -0.25 -2.31 -29.68
CA LEU A 369 1.10 -2.84 -29.45
C LEU A 369 2.09 -2.33 -30.50
N HIS A 370 2.92 -1.38 -30.08
CA HIS A 370 3.98 -0.81 -30.89
C HIS A 370 5.19 -1.76 -30.96
N PRO A 371 5.70 -2.10 -32.16
CA PRO A 371 6.92 -2.87 -32.31
C PRO A 371 8.17 -2.01 -32.05
N SER A 372 9.25 -2.65 -31.61
CA SER A 372 10.56 -1.99 -31.59
C SER A 372 11.10 -1.76 -33.02
N PRO A 373 11.90 -0.70 -33.25
CA PRO A 373 12.56 -0.44 -34.53
C PRO A 373 13.29 -1.64 -35.11
N LYS A 374 13.32 -1.78 -36.45
CA LYS A 374 14.01 -2.89 -37.14
C LYS A 374 15.50 -2.99 -36.78
N ARG A 375 16.13 -1.87 -36.40
CA ARG A 375 17.51 -1.77 -35.92
C ARG A 375 17.77 -2.61 -34.66
N ALA A 376 16.75 -2.83 -33.82
CA ALA A 376 16.85 -3.69 -32.65
C ALA A 376 17.26 -5.13 -32.99
N ARG A 377 16.98 -5.60 -34.21
CA ARG A 377 17.37 -6.94 -34.69
C ARG A 377 18.88 -7.11 -34.83
N ALA A 378 19.66 -6.04 -34.92
CA ALA A 378 21.13 -6.16 -34.92
C ALA A 378 21.67 -6.60 -33.56
N ILE A 379 21.03 -6.17 -32.45
CA ILE A 379 21.38 -6.61 -31.09
C ILE A 379 20.68 -7.95 -30.77
N ARG A 380 19.40 -8.04 -31.11
CA ARG A 380 18.54 -9.19 -30.86
C ARG A 380 18.16 -9.88 -32.15
N TRP A 381 19.13 -10.55 -32.76
CA TRP A 381 18.98 -11.16 -34.08
C TRP A 381 17.94 -12.30 -34.10
N PHE A 382 17.72 -12.97 -32.98
CA PHE A 382 16.82 -14.13 -32.87
C PHE A 382 15.42 -13.82 -32.33
N ASP A 383 15.21 -12.71 -31.61
CA ASP A 383 13.89 -12.39 -31.05
C ASP A 383 13.52 -10.89 -31.15
N GLY A 384 14.32 -10.08 -31.85
CA GLY A 384 14.07 -8.65 -32.01
C GLY A 384 12.75 -8.31 -32.72
N TRP A 385 12.14 -9.26 -33.44
CA TRP A 385 10.81 -9.07 -34.04
C TRP A 385 9.64 -9.36 -33.10
N THR A 386 9.88 -9.99 -31.95
CA THR A 386 8.82 -10.30 -30.97
C THR A 386 8.63 -9.19 -29.94
N LEU A 387 9.56 -8.23 -29.89
CA LEU A 387 9.53 -7.08 -28.99
C LEU A 387 8.34 -6.17 -29.32
N ARG A 388 7.47 -5.99 -28.33
CA ARG A 388 6.29 -5.12 -28.40
C ARG A 388 6.12 -4.41 -27.07
N TYR A 389 5.62 -3.19 -27.10
CA TYR A 389 5.21 -2.44 -25.91
C TYR A 389 3.91 -1.70 -26.21
N GLY A 390 3.15 -1.36 -25.16
CA GLY A 390 1.89 -0.65 -25.30
C GLY A 390 1.36 -0.21 -23.94
N TRP A 391 0.32 0.61 -23.93
CA TRP A 391 -0.32 1.09 -22.72
C TRP A 391 -1.79 1.44 -23.00
N ASN A 392 -2.58 1.53 -21.94
CA ASN A 392 -3.91 2.17 -21.95
C ASN A 392 -4.00 3.14 -20.75
N ASP A 393 -5.20 3.49 -20.30
CA ASP A 393 -5.38 4.41 -19.18
C ASP A 393 -5.05 3.78 -17.82
N ALA A 394 -5.01 2.45 -17.73
CA ALA A 394 -4.87 1.72 -16.47
C ALA A 394 -3.51 1.03 -16.30
N VAL A 395 -2.96 0.48 -17.38
CA VAL A 395 -1.76 -0.38 -17.36
C VAL A 395 -0.80 -0.06 -18.50
N ILE A 396 0.47 -0.31 -18.24
CA ILE A 396 1.53 -0.42 -19.27
C ILE A 396 1.90 -1.89 -19.44
N ILE A 397 2.19 -2.29 -20.67
CA ILE A 397 2.57 -3.66 -21.02
C ILE A 397 3.85 -3.71 -21.86
N SER A 398 4.65 -4.73 -21.62
CA SER A 398 5.78 -5.10 -22.48
C SER A 398 5.71 -6.58 -22.81
N ARG A 399 6.06 -6.94 -24.05
CA ARG A 399 6.04 -8.31 -24.53
C ARG A 399 7.32 -8.64 -25.29
N HIS A 400 7.92 -9.77 -24.95
CA HIS A 400 9.20 -10.20 -25.51
C HIS A 400 9.34 -11.74 -25.47
N GLY A 401 10.42 -12.25 -26.09
CA GLY A 401 10.77 -13.67 -26.10
C GLY A 401 10.23 -14.44 -27.31
N PHE A 402 11.00 -15.43 -27.76
CA PHE A 402 10.65 -16.31 -28.88
C PHE A 402 10.15 -17.68 -28.41
N PHE A 403 10.95 -18.38 -27.60
CA PHE A 403 10.59 -19.70 -27.06
C PHE A 403 9.49 -19.58 -26.00
N ASP A 404 9.69 -18.68 -25.05
CA ASP A 404 8.69 -18.34 -24.05
C ASP A 404 8.27 -16.89 -24.30
N ARG A 405 7.04 -16.70 -24.78
CA ARG A 405 6.49 -15.37 -24.98
C ARG A 405 6.03 -14.84 -23.62
N THR A 406 6.74 -13.85 -23.12
CA THR A 406 6.43 -13.21 -21.84
C THR A 406 5.73 -11.89 -22.11
N THR A 407 4.62 -11.63 -21.42
CA THR A 407 3.95 -10.34 -21.37
C THR A 407 3.89 -9.87 -19.92
N ASP A 408 4.64 -8.82 -19.61
CA ASP A 408 4.63 -8.17 -18.29
C ASP A 408 3.61 -7.02 -18.34
N VAL A 409 2.74 -6.96 -17.33
CA VAL A 409 1.65 -5.98 -17.18
C VAL A 409 1.81 -5.30 -15.83
N VAL A 410 1.94 -3.97 -15.84
CA VAL A 410 2.08 -3.17 -14.62
C VAL A 410 1.03 -2.06 -14.61
N PRO A 411 0.20 -1.95 -13.55
CA PRO A 411 -0.68 -0.80 -13.37
C PRO A 411 0.11 0.49 -13.19
N HIS A 412 -0.34 1.58 -13.81
CA HIS A 412 0.33 2.88 -13.68
C HIS A 412 0.48 3.31 -12.21
N ALA A 413 -0.56 3.08 -11.39
CA ALA A 413 -0.55 3.39 -9.97
C ALA A 413 0.54 2.65 -9.16
N LYS A 414 1.04 1.51 -9.67
CA LYS A 414 2.03 0.64 -9.00
C LYS A 414 3.46 0.82 -9.53
N THR A 415 3.65 1.65 -10.55
CA THR A 415 5.00 2.06 -10.99
C THR A 415 5.73 2.72 -9.80
N GLN A 416 7.01 2.44 -9.55
CA GLN A 416 7.81 3.13 -8.52
C GLN A 416 8.75 4.16 -9.15
N SER A 417 9.55 3.72 -10.11
CA SER A 417 10.45 4.56 -10.89
C SER A 417 10.37 4.19 -12.37
N VAL A 418 10.75 5.14 -13.21
CA VAL A 418 10.95 4.91 -14.63
C VAL A 418 12.37 5.32 -14.96
N ARG A 419 13.15 4.42 -15.55
CA ARG A 419 14.56 4.68 -15.93
C ARG A 419 14.79 4.36 -17.38
N ILE A 420 15.64 5.15 -18.01
CA ILE A 420 16.10 4.91 -19.38
C ILE A 420 17.53 4.40 -19.31
N THR A 421 17.77 3.25 -19.94
CA THR A 421 19.11 2.67 -20.05
C THR A 421 19.56 2.67 -21.51
N GLN A 422 20.84 2.99 -21.71
CA GLN A 422 21.46 2.97 -23.03
C GLN A 422 22.89 2.43 -22.90
N GLY A 423 23.09 1.17 -23.29
CA GLY A 423 24.41 0.55 -23.36
C GLY A 423 25.24 1.00 -24.58
N PRO A 424 26.53 0.63 -24.68
CA PRO A 424 27.41 1.04 -25.79
C PRO A 424 26.89 0.64 -27.18
N LEU A 425 26.43 -0.61 -27.33
CA LEU A 425 25.86 -1.12 -28.58
C LEU A 425 24.52 -0.44 -28.93
N GLN A 426 23.70 -0.13 -27.92
CA GLN A 426 22.46 0.61 -28.11
C GLN A 426 22.74 2.05 -28.54
N LYS A 427 23.77 2.69 -27.97
CA LYS A 427 24.22 4.03 -28.38
C LYS A 427 24.68 4.05 -29.84
N ALA A 428 25.47 3.05 -30.26
CA ALA A 428 25.93 2.92 -31.65
C ALA A 428 24.78 2.74 -32.64
N LEU A 429 23.71 2.05 -32.25
CA LEU A 429 22.54 1.78 -33.09
C LEU A 429 21.40 2.78 -32.90
N GLN A 430 21.60 3.84 -32.11
CA GLN A 430 20.57 4.82 -31.73
C GLN A 430 19.31 4.16 -31.14
N LEU A 431 19.50 3.35 -30.10
CA LEU A 431 18.44 2.65 -29.37
C LEU A 431 18.55 2.97 -27.87
N ALA A 432 17.45 2.88 -27.14
CA ALA A 432 17.40 2.99 -25.68
C ALA A 432 16.32 2.03 -25.14
N SER A 433 16.42 1.63 -23.87
CA SER A 433 15.39 0.79 -23.22
C SER A 433 14.78 1.55 -22.04
N VAL A 434 13.46 1.43 -21.88
CA VAL A 434 12.73 2.06 -20.77
C VAL A 434 12.35 0.96 -19.79
N HIS A 435 12.80 1.07 -18.55
CA HIS A 435 12.40 0.17 -17.47
C HIS A 435 11.35 0.87 -16.62
N VAL A 436 10.29 0.14 -16.31
CA VAL A 436 9.27 0.55 -15.34
C VAL A 436 9.48 -0.34 -14.13
N ASP A 437 10.10 0.21 -13.10
CA ASP A 437 10.46 -0.56 -11.92
C ASP A 437 9.26 -0.63 -10.95
N THR A 438 8.98 -1.83 -10.46
CA THR A 438 8.02 -2.14 -9.39
C THR A 438 8.78 -2.71 -8.19
N PRO A 439 8.13 -2.91 -7.02
CA PRO A 439 8.76 -3.63 -5.91
C PRO A 439 9.36 -4.98 -6.38
N LYS A 440 10.38 -5.48 -5.68
CA LYS A 440 11.05 -6.73 -6.06
C LYS A 440 10.06 -7.87 -6.22
N GLY A 441 10.02 -8.45 -7.42
CA GLY A 441 9.22 -9.63 -7.72
C GLY A 441 9.54 -10.20 -9.10
N PRO A 442 8.71 -11.14 -9.59
CA PRO A 442 8.95 -11.79 -10.86
C PRO A 442 8.82 -10.78 -12.00
N VAL A 443 7.83 -9.88 -11.95
CA VAL A 443 7.51 -8.93 -13.03
C VAL A 443 8.67 -7.95 -13.24
N ASN A 444 9.12 -7.80 -14.48
CA ASN A 444 10.19 -6.88 -14.85
C ASN A 444 9.82 -6.26 -16.21
N LEU A 445 9.10 -5.14 -16.15
CA LEU A 445 8.61 -4.50 -17.36
C LEU A 445 9.70 -3.64 -17.97
N VAL A 446 10.19 -4.08 -19.13
CA VAL A 446 11.19 -3.35 -19.93
C VAL A 446 10.68 -3.19 -21.35
N ALA A 447 10.48 -1.96 -21.79
CA ALA A 447 10.29 -1.63 -23.20
C ALA A 447 11.68 -1.61 -23.86
N LEU A 448 12.01 -2.68 -24.60
CA LEU A 448 13.35 -2.93 -25.11
C LEU A 448 13.60 -2.25 -26.46
N HIS A 449 14.75 -1.59 -26.57
CA HIS A 449 15.33 -1.11 -27.83
C HIS A 449 14.41 -0.17 -28.64
N LEU A 450 13.87 0.88 -28.01
CA LEU A 450 13.11 1.95 -28.65
C LEU A 450 14.05 3.01 -29.26
N ASP A 451 13.54 3.82 -30.17
CA ASP A 451 14.25 5.02 -30.62
C ASP A 451 14.38 6.01 -29.42
N PRO A 452 15.54 6.66 -29.21
CA PRO A 452 15.78 7.55 -28.07
C PRO A 452 14.73 8.63 -27.81
N PRO A 453 14.18 9.35 -28.82
CA PRO A 453 13.12 10.32 -28.56
C PRO A 453 11.83 9.65 -28.05
N ASP A 454 11.46 8.49 -28.58
CA ASP A 454 10.28 7.75 -28.15
C ASP A 454 10.46 7.15 -26.76
N ALA A 455 11.67 6.67 -26.44
CA ALA A 455 12.02 6.20 -25.11
C ALA A 455 11.88 7.32 -24.06
N ARG A 456 12.33 8.54 -24.38
CA ARG A 456 12.15 9.71 -23.50
C ARG A 456 10.68 10.08 -23.34
N ARG A 457 9.93 10.12 -24.45
CA ARG A 457 8.50 10.42 -24.43
C ARG A 457 7.73 9.40 -23.58
N LEU A 458 7.92 8.11 -23.84
CA LEU A 458 7.29 7.03 -23.08
C LEU A 458 7.62 7.13 -21.59
N ALA A 459 8.87 7.44 -21.24
CA ALA A 459 9.27 7.56 -19.85
C ALA A 459 8.57 8.73 -19.13
N LEU A 460 8.53 9.91 -19.75
CA LEU A 460 7.86 11.09 -19.19
C LEU A 460 6.34 10.88 -19.08
N GLU A 461 5.70 10.41 -20.15
CA GLU A 461 4.26 10.14 -20.13
C GLU A 461 3.89 9.04 -19.13
N GLN A 462 4.74 8.02 -18.95
CA GLN A 462 4.51 6.99 -17.93
C GLN A 462 4.56 7.57 -16.51
N LEU A 463 5.44 8.54 -16.24
CA LEU A 463 5.48 9.22 -14.95
C LEU A 463 4.20 10.03 -14.70
N ASP A 464 3.68 10.71 -15.73
CA ASP A 464 2.42 11.45 -15.63
C ASP A 464 1.22 10.52 -15.44
N ARG A 465 1.14 9.41 -16.20
CA ARG A 465 0.13 8.35 -16.01
C ARG A 465 0.20 7.77 -14.61
N ALA A 466 1.40 7.46 -14.11
CA ALA A 466 1.59 6.94 -12.77
C ALA A 466 1.13 7.94 -11.70
N ARG A 467 1.46 9.22 -11.85
CA ARG A 467 1.01 10.29 -10.95
C ARG A 467 -0.51 10.42 -10.94
N ASN A 468 -1.15 10.45 -12.11
CA ASN A 468 -2.60 10.55 -12.24
C ASN A 468 -3.31 9.31 -11.68
N ALA A 469 -2.80 8.11 -11.98
CA ALA A 469 -3.36 6.86 -11.48
C ALA A 469 -3.22 6.72 -9.96
N ARG A 470 -2.11 7.19 -9.36
CA ARG A 470 -1.97 7.23 -7.89
C ARG A 470 -2.93 8.22 -7.25
N ARG A 471 -3.09 9.42 -7.84
CA ARG A 471 -4.10 10.39 -7.39
C ARG A 471 -5.51 9.80 -7.39
N ALA A 472 -5.84 8.99 -8.39
CA ALA A 472 -7.10 8.27 -8.49
C ALA A 472 -7.20 6.99 -7.63
N ALA A 473 -6.09 6.52 -7.05
CA ALA A 473 -6.02 5.29 -6.24
C ALA A 473 -5.77 5.53 -4.74
N LEU A 474 -5.54 6.78 -4.32
CA LEU A 474 -5.42 7.14 -2.90
C LEU A 474 -6.69 6.71 -2.16
N PRO A 475 -6.58 5.98 -1.03
CA PRO A 475 -7.73 5.68 -0.16
C PRO A 475 -8.41 7.00 0.20
N GLY A 476 -9.69 7.15 -0.16
CA GLY A 476 -10.40 8.43 -0.06
C GLY A 476 -10.74 9.11 -1.38
N SER A 477 -10.29 8.56 -2.50
CA SER A 477 -10.74 8.89 -3.88
C SER A 477 -11.66 7.81 -4.49
N GLY A 478 -12.14 6.89 -3.64
CA GLY A 478 -12.95 5.75 -4.06
C GLY A 478 -14.36 6.18 -4.45
N THR A 479 -14.68 6.01 -5.74
CA THR A 479 -15.97 6.30 -6.37
C THR A 479 -17.17 5.73 -5.62
N VAL A 480 -17.06 4.59 -4.93
CA VAL A 480 -18.24 3.92 -4.32
C VAL A 480 -18.74 4.61 -3.05
N ALA A 481 -17.83 5.06 -2.17
CA ALA A 481 -18.23 5.74 -0.93
C ALA A 481 -18.60 7.21 -1.19
N ASP A 482 -17.89 7.85 -2.12
CA ASP A 482 -18.24 9.19 -2.58
C ASP A 482 -19.55 9.13 -3.41
N GLU A 483 -19.80 8.06 -4.20
CA GLU A 483 -21.09 7.80 -4.85
C GLU A 483 -22.22 7.69 -3.84
N ALA A 484 -22.04 7.02 -2.71
CA ALA A 484 -23.10 6.92 -1.71
C ALA A 484 -23.50 8.32 -1.17
N VAL A 485 -22.52 9.22 -0.94
CA VAL A 485 -22.80 10.62 -0.58
C VAL A 485 -23.45 11.36 -1.75
N LEU A 486 -22.90 11.24 -2.95
CA LEU A 486 -23.42 11.93 -4.14
C LEU A 486 -24.84 11.45 -4.51
N GLN A 487 -25.15 10.16 -4.35
CA GLN A 487 -26.48 9.59 -4.57
C GLN A 487 -27.50 10.16 -3.58
N ARG A 488 -27.13 10.34 -2.31
CA ARG A 488 -28.01 10.98 -1.31
C ARG A 488 -28.42 12.39 -1.75
N PHE A 489 -27.51 13.14 -2.36
CA PHE A 489 -27.76 14.51 -2.81
C PHE A 489 -28.19 14.61 -4.29
N GLY A 490 -28.37 13.47 -4.99
CA GLY A 490 -28.74 13.45 -6.41
C GLY A 490 -27.67 14.00 -7.38
N LEU A 491 -26.40 14.02 -6.97
CA LEU A 491 -25.26 14.58 -7.70
C LEU A 491 -24.40 13.53 -8.41
N THR A 492 -24.95 12.35 -8.68
CA THR A 492 -24.22 11.25 -9.31
C THR A 492 -23.80 11.63 -10.74
N GLY A 493 -22.49 11.63 -11.03
CA GLY A 493 -21.95 12.01 -12.34
C GLY A 493 -21.73 13.52 -12.55
N VAL A 494 -21.95 14.35 -11.52
CA VAL A 494 -21.70 15.79 -11.58
C VAL A 494 -20.21 16.09 -11.36
N ALA A 495 -19.63 16.94 -12.21
CA ALA A 495 -18.23 17.35 -12.08
C ALA A 495 -18.02 18.21 -10.81
N PRO A 496 -16.94 17.98 -10.05
CA PRO A 496 -16.62 18.82 -8.90
C PRO A 496 -16.26 20.24 -9.35
N LEU A 497 -16.64 21.24 -8.54
CA LEU A 497 -16.24 22.64 -8.73
C LEU A 497 -14.75 22.85 -8.42
N GLY A 498 -14.20 22.03 -7.53
CA GLY A 498 -12.81 22.08 -7.10
C GLY A 498 -12.45 20.89 -6.21
N SER A 499 -11.16 20.59 -6.14
CA SER A 499 -10.62 19.48 -5.35
C SER A 499 -9.44 19.99 -4.53
N GLY A 500 -9.65 20.20 -3.23
CA GLY A 500 -8.60 20.55 -2.28
C GLY A 500 -7.84 19.32 -1.76
N GLY A 501 -6.82 19.58 -0.93
CA GLY A 501 -6.05 18.54 -0.24
C GLY A 501 -6.89 17.71 0.74
N GLU A 502 -7.87 18.34 1.39
CA GLU A 502 -8.67 17.72 2.46
C GLU A 502 -10.06 17.26 2.00
N SER A 503 -10.66 17.94 1.02
CA SER A 503 -12.03 17.69 0.56
C SER A 503 -12.22 17.95 -0.93
N ILE A 504 -13.32 17.42 -1.49
CA ILE A 504 -13.78 17.67 -2.86
C ILE A 504 -15.10 18.42 -2.79
N VAL A 505 -15.25 19.49 -3.57
CA VAL A 505 -16.41 20.38 -3.54
C VAL A 505 -17.27 20.15 -4.78
N TYR A 506 -18.54 19.87 -4.58
CA TYR A 506 -19.55 19.66 -5.61
C TYR A 506 -20.60 20.78 -5.57
N PRO A 507 -21.17 21.16 -6.72
CA PRO A 507 -22.27 22.11 -6.74
C PRO A 507 -23.53 21.44 -6.18
N LEU A 508 -24.28 22.13 -5.30
CA LEU A 508 -25.56 21.65 -4.76
C LEU A 508 -26.63 22.75 -4.94
N GLY A 509 -27.27 22.76 -6.10
CA GLY A 509 -28.17 23.84 -6.51
C GLY A 509 -27.44 25.18 -6.69
N ASP A 510 -28.19 26.27 -6.64
CA ASP A 510 -27.63 27.62 -6.89
C ASP A 510 -26.97 28.24 -5.64
N ASP A 511 -27.48 27.92 -4.45
CA ASP A 511 -27.11 28.57 -3.19
C ASP A 511 -26.21 27.75 -2.26
N HIS A 512 -25.96 26.47 -2.55
CA HIS A 512 -25.19 25.57 -1.68
C HIS A 512 -24.10 24.82 -2.44
N VAL A 513 -23.11 24.36 -1.68
CA VAL A 513 -22.05 23.47 -2.16
C VAL A 513 -21.91 22.29 -1.22
N LEU A 514 -21.71 21.11 -1.77
CA LEU A 514 -21.46 19.89 -1.02
C LEU A 514 -19.96 19.67 -0.93
N ARG A 515 -19.40 19.64 0.28
CA ARG A 515 -18.01 19.25 0.54
C ARG A 515 -17.96 17.82 1.04
N VAL A 516 -17.21 16.99 0.33
CA VAL A 516 -16.97 15.59 0.71
C VAL A 516 -15.52 15.46 1.16
N TYR A 517 -15.32 15.10 2.43
CA TYR A 517 -14.00 15.00 3.03
C TYR A 517 -13.34 13.65 2.66
N ARG A 518 -12.04 13.69 2.35
CA ARG A 518 -11.27 12.48 2.00
C ARG A 518 -11.14 11.55 3.22
N SER A 519 -11.34 10.24 3.04
CA SER A 519 -11.35 9.26 4.15
C SER A 519 -9.96 9.05 4.76
N GLY A 520 -9.90 8.88 6.08
CA GLY A 520 -8.67 8.45 6.77
C GLY A 520 -8.49 8.99 8.18
N HIS A 521 -9.33 9.91 8.64
CA HIS A 521 -9.14 10.54 9.95
C HIS A 521 -10.48 10.75 10.67
N GLU A 522 -10.54 10.32 11.94
CA GLU A 522 -11.54 10.82 12.91
C GLU A 522 -11.52 12.36 13.01
N SER A 523 -10.48 13.02 12.51
CA SER A 523 -10.31 14.48 12.56
C SER A 523 -11.32 15.26 11.73
N ALA A 524 -11.83 14.75 10.60
CA ALA A 524 -12.75 15.52 9.74
C ALA A 524 -14.09 15.80 10.44
N THR A 525 -14.66 14.79 11.11
CA THR A 525 -15.88 14.95 11.90
C THR A 525 -15.64 15.92 13.07
N ARG A 526 -14.54 15.73 13.82
CA ARG A 526 -14.19 16.63 14.94
C ARG A 526 -13.93 18.07 14.49
N MET A 527 -13.29 18.25 13.33
CA MET A 527 -13.02 19.55 12.74
C MET A 527 -14.32 20.26 12.37
N ILE A 528 -15.29 19.57 11.76
CA ILE A 528 -16.61 20.13 11.45
C ILE A 528 -17.37 20.48 12.73
N GLU A 529 -17.32 19.63 13.76
CA GLU A 529 -17.93 19.91 15.07
C GLU A 529 -17.37 21.18 15.72
N GLN A 530 -16.09 21.50 15.49
CA GLN A 530 -15.45 22.73 15.97
C GLN A 530 -15.72 23.94 15.06
N LEU A 531 -15.72 23.74 13.73
CA LEU A 531 -15.92 24.82 12.74
C LEU A 531 -17.36 25.29 12.66
N ALA A 532 -18.35 24.39 12.72
CA ALA A 532 -19.76 24.74 12.59
C ALA A 532 -20.24 25.80 13.60
N PRO A 533 -19.94 25.71 14.92
CA PRO A 533 -20.31 26.76 15.86
C PRO A 533 -19.53 28.07 15.63
N ALA A 534 -18.24 27.98 15.26
CA ALA A 534 -17.42 29.15 14.97
C ALA A 534 -17.95 29.91 13.75
N TYR A 535 -18.23 29.21 12.64
CA TYR A 535 -18.80 29.79 11.42
C TYR A 535 -20.17 30.44 11.65
N ARG A 536 -21.01 29.81 12.48
CA ARG A 536 -22.28 30.42 12.87
C ARG A 536 -22.06 31.75 13.60
N ALA A 537 -21.12 31.80 14.53
CA ALA A 537 -20.76 33.04 15.22
C ALA A 537 -20.15 34.08 14.27
N PHE A 538 -19.29 33.66 13.33
CA PHE A 538 -18.66 34.55 12.35
C PHE A 538 -19.68 35.18 11.41
N SER A 539 -20.71 34.42 11.00
CA SER A 539 -21.75 34.89 10.10
C SER A 539 -22.65 35.99 10.68
N GLN A 540 -22.61 36.19 12.01
CA GLN A 540 -23.38 37.23 12.70
C GLN A 540 -22.65 38.59 12.72
N VAL A 541 -21.36 38.62 12.36
CA VAL A 541 -20.55 39.83 12.33
C VAL A 541 -20.51 40.40 10.90
N SER A 542 -20.92 41.66 10.75
CA SER A 542 -20.88 42.34 9.45
C SER A 542 -19.48 42.92 9.18
N LEU A 543 -18.68 42.23 8.37
CA LEU A 543 -17.33 42.66 7.95
C LEU A 543 -17.27 43.31 6.57
N GLY A 544 -18.39 43.35 5.84
CA GLY A 544 -18.44 43.79 4.44
C GLY A 544 -18.16 42.69 3.41
N PHE A 545 -17.80 41.49 3.87
CA PHE A 545 -17.67 40.27 3.06
C PHE A 545 -18.31 39.09 3.80
N ARG A 546 -18.63 38.01 3.07
CA ARG A 546 -19.23 36.80 3.65
C ARG A 546 -18.16 35.89 4.25
N THR A 547 -18.50 35.27 5.37
CA THR A 547 -17.76 34.16 5.97
C THR A 547 -18.47 32.83 5.67
N PRO A 548 -17.77 31.70 5.75
CA PRO A 548 -18.35 30.40 5.43
C PRO A 548 -19.42 30.02 6.45
N VAL A 549 -20.43 29.28 6.01
CA VAL A 549 -21.51 28.77 6.87
C VAL A 549 -21.79 27.32 6.51
N ILE A 550 -21.59 26.43 7.48
CA ILE A 550 -22.01 25.03 7.38
C ILE A 550 -23.48 24.95 7.78
N VAL A 551 -24.33 24.54 6.84
CA VAL A 551 -25.78 24.41 6.99
C VAL A 551 -26.14 23.02 7.52
N GLU A 552 -25.52 21.99 6.95
CA GLU A 552 -25.70 20.59 7.32
C GLU A 552 -24.34 19.90 7.34
N SER A 553 -24.15 18.92 8.21
CA SER A 553 -23.04 17.98 8.12
C SER A 553 -23.46 16.60 8.61
N GLY A 554 -22.74 15.57 8.18
CA GLY A 554 -23.07 14.20 8.56
C GLY A 554 -22.08 13.18 8.01
N GLN A 555 -22.43 11.90 8.17
CA GLN A 555 -21.64 10.80 7.66
C GLN A 555 -22.52 9.82 6.88
N VAL A 556 -22.09 9.41 5.69
CA VAL A 556 -22.76 8.39 4.86
C VAL A 556 -21.73 7.37 4.42
N ALA A 557 -21.99 6.07 4.66
CA ALA A 557 -21.08 4.98 4.32
C ALA A 557 -19.63 5.18 4.80
N GLY A 558 -19.46 5.77 5.99
CA GLY A 558 -18.13 6.08 6.57
C GLY A 558 -17.47 7.36 6.05
N ARG A 559 -18.11 8.11 5.13
CA ARG A 559 -17.62 9.39 4.60
C ARG A 559 -18.28 10.58 5.25
N THR A 560 -17.48 11.50 5.77
CA THR A 560 -17.94 12.75 6.35
C THR A 560 -18.19 13.78 5.24
N TYR A 561 -19.32 14.48 5.31
CA TYR A 561 -19.68 15.55 4.39
C TYR A 561 -20.15 16.79 5.15
N SER A 562 -20.02 17.96 4.51
CA SER A 562 -20.69 19.19 4.91
C SER A 562 -21.40 19.83 3.71
N VAL A 563 -22.54 20.46 3.97
CA VAL A 563 -23.25 21.32 3.03
C VAL A 563 -23.02 22.75 3.48
N ASP A 564 -22.33 23.50 2.64
CA ASP A 564 -21.93 24.86 2.94
C ASP A 564 -22.74 25.82 2.06
N ARG A 565 -23.01 27.03 2.55
CA ARG A 565 -23.61 28.08 1.72
C ARG A 565 -22.59 28.54 0.68
N ARG A 566 -23.01 28.60 -0.59
CA ARG A 566 -22.16 29.02 -1.69
C ARG A 566 -21.76 30.49 -1.52
N MET A 567 -20.47 30.76 -1.65
CA MET A 567 -19.95 32.13 -1.71
C MET A 567 -20.08 32.66 -3.15
N PRO A 568 -20.60 33.88 -3.35
CA PRO A 568 -20.73 34.46 -4.67
C PRO A 568 -19.35 34.84 -5.24
N GLY A 569 -19.21 34.82 -6.56
CA GLY A 569 -17.98 35.21 -7.26
C GLY A 569 -17.03 34.05 -7.59
N GLN A 570 -15.82 34.40 -8.01
CA GLN A 570 -14.71 33.49 -8.32
C GLN A 570 -13.53 33.72 -7.36
N SER A 571 -12.58 32.80 -7.27
CA SER A 571 -11.39 33.00 -6.44
C SER A 571 -10.52 34.15 -6.96
N LEU A 572 -9.90 34.90 -6.05
CA LEU A 572 -9.02 36.01 -6.39
C LEU A 572 -7.83 35.52 -7.23
N ASP A 573 -7.27 34.36 -6.90
CA ASP A 573 -6.21 33.70 -7.68
C ASP A 573 -6.61 33.39 -9.13
N GLY A 574 -7.88 33.04 -9.37
CA GLY A 574 -8.41 32.83 -10.71
C GLY A 574 -8.63 34.13 -11.49
N TRP A 575 -8.89 35.24 -10.80
CA TRP A 575 -9.16 36.53 -11.41
C TRP A 575 -7.89 37.36 -11.70
N LEU A 576 -6.91 37.35 -10.79
CA LEU A 576 -5.68 38.15 -10.90
C LEU A 576 -4.95 38.01 -12.25
N PRO A 577 -4.80 36.80 -12.84
CA PRO A 577 -4.14 36.65 -14.14
C PRO A 577 -4.91 37.27 -15.31
N THR A 578 -6.22 37.47 -15.16
CA THR A 578 -7.12 37.94 -16.23
C THR A 578 -7.38 39.45 -16.19
N ALA A 579 -7.06 40.10 -15.07
CA ALA A 579 -7.41 41.49 -14.82
C ALA A 579 -6.26 42.48 -15.16
N PRO A 580 -6.55 43.65 -15.76
CA PRO A 580 -5.58 44.73 -15.94
C PRO A 580 -5.07 45.27 -14.60
N ALA A 581 -3.80 45.70 -14.53
CA ALA A 581 -3.18 46.19 -13.30
C ALA A 581 -3.96 47.31 -12.59
N GLU A 582 -4.55 48.24 -13.35
CA GLU A 582 -5.37 49.35 -12.82
C GLU A 582 -6.63 48.86 -12.09
N GLN A 583 -7.20 47.73 -12.52
CA GLN A 583 -8.37 47.14 -11.87
C GLN A 583 -7.99 46.26 -10.68
N ARG A 584 -6.76 45.73 -10.62
CA ARG A 584 -6.27 44.89 -9.52
C ARG A 584 -6.05 45.69 -8.25
N GLN A 585 -5.42 46.86 -8.32
CA GLN A 585 -5.05 47.66 -7.14
C GLN A 585 -6.22 47.94 -6.17
N PRO A 586 -7.41 48.39 -6.60
CA PRO A 586 -8.55 48.57 -5.71
C PRO A 586 -9.02 47.27 -5.02
N VAL A 587 -8.94 46.14 -5.71
CA VAL A 587 -9.30 44.82 -5.15
C VAL A 587 -8.22 44.33 -4.18
N LEU A 588 -6.94 44.61 -4.46
CA LEU A 588 -5.82 44.30 -3.57
C LEU A 588 -5.85 45.12 -2.27
N ASP A 589 -6.27 46.39 -2.33
CA ASP A 589 -6.56 47.19 -1.14
C ASP A 589 -7.68 46.57 -0.30
N GLN A 590 -8.76 46.11 -0.93
CA GLN A 590 -9.84 45.40 -0.26
C GLN A 590 -9.39 44.05 0.32
N TYR A 591 -8.55 43.30 -0.39
CA TYR A 591 -7.97 42.04 0.06
C TYR A 591 -7.13 42.23 1.34
N LEU A 592 -6.31 43.27 1.38
CA LEU A 592 -5.53 43.62 2.56
C LEU A 592 -6.40 44.07 3.75
N ARG A 593 -7.44 44.86 3.49
CA ARG A 593 -8.41 45.27 4.52
C ARG A 593 -9.22 44.10 5.04
N ALA A 594 -9.56 43.14 4.18
CA ALA A 594 -10.27 41.94 4.56
C ALA A 594 -9.43 41.09 5.52
N ALA A 595 -8.13 40.91 5.24
CA ALA A 595 -7.19 40.23 6.14
C ALA A 595 -7.22 40.84 7.55
N ALA A 596 -7.10 42.17 7.66
CA ALA A 596 -7.12 42.86 8.93
C ALA A 596 -8.51 42.89 9.60
N ALA A 597 -9.60 42.70 8.85
CA ALA A 597 -10.95 42.68 9.39
C ALA A 597 -11.28 41.36 10.09
N ILE A 598 -10.58 40.26 9.78
CA ILE A 598 -10.76 38.93 10.40
C ILE A 598 -10.61 39.01 11.93
N GLN A 599 -9.73 39.87 12.43
CA GLN A 599 -9.52 40.06 13.87
C GLN A 599 -10.78 40.49 14.65
N ARG A 600 -11.80 41.03 13.97
CA ARG A 600 -13.07 41.46 14.57
C ARG A 600 -14.06 40.31 14.79
N LEU A 601 -13.75 39.12 14.25
CA LEU A 601 -14.57 37.93 14.46
C LEU A 601 -14.45 37.44 15.91
N PRO A 602 -15.51 36.83 16.46
CA PRO A 602 -15.51 36.33 17.83
C PRO A 602 -14.46 35.23 18.01
N LEU A 603 -13.65 35.34 19.07
CA LEU A 603 -12.59 34.37 19.34
C LEU A 603 -13.16 33.15 20.07
N PRO A 604 -12.98 31.91 19.56
CA PRO A 604 -13.48 30.71 20.25
C PRO A 604 -12.79 30.43 21.59
N ALA A 605 -11.55 30.88 21.76
CA ALA A 605 -10.78 30.77 23.00
C ALA A 605 -10.06 32.10 23.28
N PRO A 606 -10.17 32.69 24.49
CA PRO A 606 -9.60 34.01 24.80
C PRO A 606 -8.08 34.02 24.99
N GLU A 607 -7.43 32.85 24.95
CA GLU A 607 -5.99 32.64 25.16
C GLU A 607 -5.30 32.33 23.82
N PHE A 608 -3.97 32.36 23.78
CA PHE A 608 -3.23 31.90 22.60
C PHE A 608 -3.48 30.42 22.36
N ALA A 609 -4.00 30.07 21.20
CA ALA A 609 -4.47 28.71 20.96
C ALA A 609 -4.45 28.30 19.48
N ARG A 610 -4.28 27.01 19.24
CA ARG A 610 -4.67 26.36 17.99
C ARG A 610 -6.13 25.97 18.10
N LEU A 611 -6.98 26.56 17.25
CA LEU A 611 -8.42 26.54 17.42
C LEU A 611 -9.09 25.29 16.84
N PHE A 612 -8.62 24.82 15.69
CA PHE A 612 -9.24 23.74 14.92
C PHE A 612 -8.27 22.59 14.63
N GLY A 613 -8.80 21.38 14.42
CA GLY A 613 -8.03 20.18 14.06
C GLY A 613 -8.21 19.03 15.06
N ASP A 614 -7.11 18.45 15.56
CA ASP A 614 -7.16 17.25 16.40
C ASP A 614 -7.73 17.55 17.82
N ARG A 615 -7.21 18.60 18.49
CA ARG A 615 -7.72 19.17 19.75
C ARG A 615 -7.34 20.65 19.89
N LEU A 616 -8.18 21.43 20.57
CA LEU A 616 -7.85 22.78 21.04
C LEU A 616 -6.61 22.70 21.96
N ARG A 617 -5.51 23.34 21.55
CA ARG A 617 -4.29 23.46 22.36
C ARG A 617 -4.04 24.91 22.73
N ARG A 618 -3.89 25.17 24.02
CA ARG A 618 -3.65 26.50 24.60
C ARG A 618 -2.19 26.67 24.94
N PHE A 619 -1.72 27.91 24.89
CA PHE A 619 -0.34 28.29 25.10
C PHE A 619 -0.26 29.53 25.98
N ASP A 620 0.78 29.60 26.81
CA ASP A 620 0.97 30.70 27.77
C ASP A 620 1.40 32.01 27.09
N SER A 621 2.01 31.92 25.90
CA SER A 621 2.49 33.07 25.13
C SER A 621 2.41 32.84 23.62
N LEU A 622 2.40 33.95 22.86
CA LEU A 622 2.49 33.93 21.39
C LEU A 622 3.77 33.21 20.91
N GLY A 623 4.91 33.50 21.55
CA GLY A 623 6.18 32.86 21.23
C GLY A 623 6.12 31.34 21.34
N ALA A 624 5.53 30.82 22.42
CA ALA A 624 5.38 29.38 22.63
C ALA A 624 4.46 28.72 21.58
N LEU A 625 3.36 29.39 21.19
CA LEU A 625 2.45 28.91 20.14
C LEU A 625 3.17 28.77 18.78
N LEU A 626 3.89 29.81 18.39
CA LEU A 626 4.55 29.87 17.08
C LEU A 626 5.81 28.99 17.05
N GLU A 627 6.54 28.87 18.16
CA GLU A 627 7.65 27.92 18.29
C GLU A 627 7.20 26.48 18.06
N ASP A 628 6.08 26.05 18.67
CA ASP A 628 5.54 24.70 18.45
C ASP A 628 5.19 24.46 16.97
N GLN A 629 4.75 25.50 16.24
CA GLN A 629 4.49 25.40 14.79
C GLN A 629 5.79 25.30 14.00
N LEU A 630 6.75 26.18 14.24
CA LEU A 630 8.03 26.19 13.51
C LEU A 630 8.83 24.90 13.73
N ARG A 631 8.89 24.39 14.97
CA ARG A 631 9.57 23.12 15.27
C ARG A 631 8.86 21.92 14.65
N THR A 632 7.54 21.98 14.47
CA THR A 632 6.79 20.94 13.77
C THR A 632 7.07 20.99 12.27
N ALA A 633 7.01 22.17 11.65
CA ALA A 633 7.33 22.36 10.23
C ALA A 633 8.79 21.96 9.90
N ALA A 634 9.75 22.32 10.75
CA ALA A 634 11.16 21.95 10.55
C ALA A 634 11.37 20.42 10.56
N ARG A 635 10.71 19.70 11.49
CA ARG A 635 10.75 18.23 11.53
C ARG A 635 10.12 17.61 10.28
N GLN A 636 8.95 18.09 9.87
CA GLN A 636 8.26 17.61 8.66
C GLN A 636 9.08 17.86 7.39
N THR A 637 9.80 18.98 7.32
CA THR A 637 10.68 19.31 6.19
C THR A 637 11.81 18.27 6.07
N ALA A 638 12.47 17.93 7.19
CA ALA A 638 13.53 16.92 7.21
C ALA A 638 13.01 15.54 6.79
N GLU A 639 11.79 15.16 7.21
CA GLU A 639 11.16 13.90 6.84
C GLU A 639 10.74 13.83 5.36
N THR A 640 10.35 14.97 4.77
CA THR A 640 9.72 15.01 3.43
C THR A 640 10.72 15.31 2.32
N ILE A 641 11.70 16.18 2.57
CA ILE A 641 12.58 16.76 1.53
C ILE A 641 14.03 16.24 1.63
N ASP A 642 14.37 15.48 2.68
CA ASP A 642 15.74 14.95 2.93
C ASP A 642 16.81 16.06 2.96
N GLN A 643 16.39 17.27 3.34
CA GLN A 643 17.23 18.45 3.55
C GLN A 643 16.75 19.19 4.79
N GLU A 644 17.69 19.72 5.57
CA GLU A 644 17.39 20.48 6.77
C GLU A 644 17.33 21.98 6.49
N LEU A 645 16.43 22.67 7.17
CA LEU A 645 16.43 24.12 7.21
C LEU A 645 17.64 24.62 8.01
N PRO A 646 18.18 25.82 7.70
CA PRO A 646 19.29 26.39 8.46
C PRO A 646 18.89 26.60 9.93
N ALA A 647 19.44 25.78 10.83
CA ALA A 647 19.07 25.80 12.25
C ALA A 647 19.25 27.19 12.90
N ALA A 648 20.31 27.92 12.53
CA ALA A 648 20.56 29.27 13.02
C ALA A 648 19.44 30.26 12.62
N ALA A 649 18.92 30.16 11.39
CA ALA A 649 17.84 31.02 10.91
C ALA A 649 16.52 30.71 11.62
N VAL A 650 16.23 29.42 11.86
CA VAL A 650 15.03 29.00 12.59
C VAL A 650 15.07 29.48 14.05
N GLU A 651 16.20 29.31 14.74
CA GLU A 651 16.36 29.77 16.13
C GLU A 651 16.33 31.30 16.25
N GLN A 652 16.86 32.03 15.25
CA GLN A 652 16.75 33.49 15.21
C GLN A 652 15.29 33.94 15.15
N VAL A 653 14.49 33.36 14.24
CA VAL A 653 13.06 33.70 14.11
C VAL A 653 12.31 33.34 15.40
N ILE A 654 12.58 32.20 16.01
CA ILE A 654 11.97 31.82 17.30
C ILE A 654 12.31 32.85 18.38
N GLY A 655 13.58 33.26 18.49
CA GLY A 655 14.03 34.25 19.47
C GLY A 655 13.39 35.62 19.30
N GLU A 656 13.14 36.05 18.06
CA GLU A 656 12.40 37.29 17.76
C GLU A 656 10.91 37.16 18.11
N LEU A 657 10.27 36.03 17.78
CA LEU A 657 8.85 35.80 18.08
C LEU A 657 8.52 35.78 19.58
N HIS A 658 9.46 35.34 20.43
CA HIS A 658 9.30 35.40 21.90
C HIS A 658 9.30 36.83 22.45
N GLN A 659 9.83 37.80 21.71
CA GLN A 659 9.84 39.21 22.10
C GLN A 659 8.52 39.92 21.75
N ARG A 660 7.71 39.35 20.85
CA ARG A 660 6.45 39.94 20.40
C ARG A 660 5.41 39.91 21.52
N ARG A 661 4.81 41.06 21.80
CA ARG A 661 3.63 41.17 22.67
C ARG A 661 2.43 41.60 21.85
N ALA A 662 1.41 40.74 21.80
CA ALA A 662 0.14 41.02 21.14
C ALA A 662 -1.01 40.52 22.01
N GLN A 663 -2.23 40.98 21.75
CA GLN A 663 -3.43 40.36 22.30
C GLN A 663 -3.91 39.26 21.34
N PRO A 664 -4.40 38.12 21.85
CA PRO A 664 -4.91 37.06 20.99
C PRO A 664 -6.14 37.56 20.23
N ALA A 665 -6.05 37.51 18.90
CA ALA A 665 -7.15 37.76 17.99
C ALA A 665 -7.28 36.60 17.00
N LEU A 666 -8.39 36.56 16.26
CA LEU A 666 -8.60 35.49 15.29
C LEU A 666 -7.69 35.73 14.09
N VAL A 667 -6.86 34.73 13.79
CA VAL A 667 -5.93 34.72 12.67
C VAL A 667 -6.30 33.55 11.78
N HIS A 668 -6.57 33.80 10.50
CA HIS A 668 -6.87 32.78 9.51
C HIS A 668 -5.71 31.79 9.37
N GLY A 669 -4.48 32.30 9.36
CA GLY A 669 -3.22 31.53 9.38
C GLY A 669 -2.79 30.99 8.02
N ASP A 670 -3.74 30.82 7.10
CA ASP A 670 -3.52 30.47 5.69
C ASP A 670 -4.31 31.44 4.76
N TYR A 671 -4.03 32.74 4.89
CA TYR A 671 -4.73 33.77 4.13
C TYR A 671 -4.02 34.06 2.79
N PHE A 672 -4.43 33.35 1.74
CA PHE A 672 -3.90 33.51 0.38
C PHE A 672 -5.00 33.81 -0.65
N PRO A 673 -4.65 34.27 -1.87
CA PRO A 673 -5.64 34.65 -2.89
C PRO A 673 -6.64 33.54 -3.28
N GLY A 674 -6.29 32.26 -3.13
CA GLY A 674 -7.24 31.17 -3.41
C GLY A 674 -8.40 31.08 -2.41
N ASN A 675 -8.19 31.56 -1.18
CA ASN A 675 -9.21 31.58 -0.12
C ASN A 675 -10.07 32.84 -0.15
N VAL A 676 -9.84 33.79 -1.05
CA VAL A 676 -10.61 35.04 -1.14
C VAL A 676 -11.45 35.05 -2.40
N MET A 677 -12.73 35.39 -2.27
CA MET A 677 -13.69 35.44 -3.35
C MET A 677 -13.89 36.87 -3.84
N VAL A 678 -13.90 37.07 -5.15
CA VAL A 678 -14.17 38.34 -5.82
C VAL A 678 -15.36 38.24 -6.76
N GLY A 679 -16.18 39.29 -6.79
CA GLY A 679 -17.36 39.35 -7.63
C GLY A 679 -17.75 40.78 -7.94
N GLU A 680 -18.54 40.94 -8.99
CA GLU A 680 -19.00 42.25 -9.43
C GLU A 680 -20.24 42.68 -8.63
N GLN A 681 -20.20 43.87 -8.04
CA GLN A 681 -21.34 44.52 -7.43
C GLN A 681 -21.41 45.97 -7.91
N ASN A 682 -22.58 46.38 -8.42
CA ASN A 682 -22.81 47.75 -8.92
C ASN A 682 -21.76 48.25 -9.94
N GLY A 683 -21.24 47.36 -10.80
CA GLY A 683 -20.25 47.70 -11.83
C GLY A 683 -18.79 47.78 -11.35
N ALA A 684 -18.51 47.41 -10.09
CA ALA A 684 -17.15 47.34 -9.55
C ALA A 684 -16.84 45.94 -9.03
N MET A 685 -15.61 45.45 -9.26
CA MET A 685 -15.13 44.23 -8.64
C MET A 685 -14.79 44.47 -7.17
N ILE A 686 -15.35 43.64 -6.29
CA ILE A 686 -15.14 43.73 -4.85
C ILE A 686 -14.81 42.36 -4.25
N VAL A 687 -14.19 42.37 -3.07
CA VAL A 687 -14.06 41.16 -2.24
C VAL A 687 -15.42 40.82 -1.66
N THR A 688 -15.93 39.63 -2.00
CA THR A 688 -17.27 39.18 -1.64
C THR A 688 -17.28 38.16 -0.50
N GLY A 689 -16.16 37.49 -0.24
CA GLY A 689 -16.04 36.52 0.85
C GLY A 689 -14.61 36.05 1.12
N VAL A 690 -14.41 35.49 2.31
CA VAL A 690 -13.19 34.78 2.72
C VAL A 690 -13.59 33.36 3.12
N ALA A 691 -12.92 32.38 2.52
CA ALA A 691 -13.20 30.95 2.58
C ALA A 691 -12.17 30.18 3.42
N ASP A 692 -12.50 28.95 3.80
CA ASP A 692 -11.54 27.92 4.22
C ASP A 692 -10.68 28.21 5.46
N PHE A 693 -11.33 28.51 6.59
CA PHE A 693 -10.69 28.36 7.89
C PHE A 693 -10.37 26.89 8.14
N SER A 694 -9.13 26.62 8.51
CA SER A 694 -8.53 25.29 8.53
C SER A 694 -7.81 25.05 9.87
N PRO A 695 -7.09 23.93 10.05
CA PRO A 695 -6.24 23.72 11.23
C PRO A 695 -5.12 24.77 11.36
N HIS A 696 -4.91 25.60 10.32
CA HIS A 696 -3.99 26.73 10.34
C HIS A 696 -4.54 27.93 11.10
N THR A 697 -5.83 27.98 11.44
CA THR A 697 -6.45 29.10 12.14
C THR A 697 -6.12 29.12 13.64
N LEU A 698 -5.73 30.29 14.13
CA LEU A 698 -5.16 30.50 15.46
C LEU A 698 -5.87 31.62 16.22
N ALA A 699 -5.76 31.57 17.54
CA ALA A 699 -5.82 32.75 18.39
C ALA A 699 -4.38 33.26 18.57
N ALA A 700 -4.00 34.26 17.76
CA ALA A 700 -2.61 34.75 17.65
C ALA A 700 -2.58 36.26 17.31
N ASP A 701 -1.43 36.76 16.86
CA ASP A 701 -1.28 38.17 16.47
C ASP A 701 -1.96 38.43 15.11
N PRO A 702 -2.93 39.37 15.02
CA PRO A 702 -3.61 39.69 13.76
C PRO A 702 -2.68 40.18 12.64
N LEU A 703 -1.47 40.65 12.98
CA LEU A 703 -0.47 41.04 11.98
C LEU A 703 0.00 39.85 11.11
N MET A 704 -0.18 38.62 11.59
CA MET A 704 0.14 37.42 10.82
C MET A 704 -0.64 37.34 9.51
N ASP A 705 -1.96 37.59 9.52
CA ASP A 705 -2.76 37.54 8.29
C ASP A 705 -2.40 38.67 7.32
N VAL A 706 -1.98 39.83 7.83
CA VAL A 706 -1.49 40.95 7.01
C VAL A 706 -0.16 40.59 6.35
N ALA A 707 0.78 40.00 7.10
CA ALA A 707 2.04 39.51 6.58
C ALA A 707 1.84 38.35 5.58
N GLY A 708 0.92 37.43 5.89
CA GLY A 708 0.51 36.32 5.02
C GLY A 708 -0.09 36.83 3.72
N ALA A 709 -0.96 37.84 3.77
CA ALA A 709 -1.55 38.47 2.60
C ALA A 709 -0.49 39.02 1.63
N ILE A 710 0.56 39.67 2.17
CA ILE A 710 1.68 40.21 1.39
C ILE A 710 2.58 39.09 0.85
N TRP A 711 2.90 38.09 1.67
CA TRP A 711 3.84 37.06 1.27
C TRP A 711 3.24 36.08 0.26
N LEU A 712 2.03 35.57 0.52
CA LEU A 712 1.37 34.54 -0.27
C LEU A 712 0.92 35.05 -1.64
N ILE A 713 0.63 36.35 -1.79
CA ILE A 713 0.30 36.91 -3.12
C ILE A 713 1.51 36.89 -4.07
N GLY A 714 2.72 37.08 -3.54
CA GLY A 714 3.96 36.94 -4.32
C GLY A 714 4.21 35.51 -4.81
N LEU A 715 3.60 34.51 -4.16
CA LEU A 715 3.70 33.10 -4.56
C LEU A 715 2.69 32.68 -5.64
N ALA A 716 1.67 33.50 -5.93
CA ALA A 716 0.61 33.18 -6.89
C ALA A 716 1.11 33.08 -8.35
N GLY A 717 2.33 33.55 -8.65
CA GLY A 717 3.04 33.24 -9.90
C GLY A 717 2.43 33.83 -11.19
N HIS A 718 1.54 34.82 -11.08
CA HIS A 718 0.94 35.49 -12.24
C HIS A 718 1.79 36.68 -12.75
N PRO A 719 1.59 37.14 -14.01
CA PRO A 719 2.27 38.32 -14.52
C PRO A 719 1.97 39.56 -13.65
N GLY A 720 3.02 40.22 -13.14
CA GLY A 720 2.90 41.38 -12.26
C GLY A 720 2.72 41.06 -10.76
N ALA A 721 2.87 39.80 -10.33
CA ALA A 721 2.75 39.42 -8.92
C ALA A 721 3.73 40.19 -8.00
N ASP A 722 4.96 40.46 -8.45
CA ASP A 722 5.94 41.25 -7.68
C ASP A 722 5.49 42.72 -7.50
N ASP A 723 4.85 43.30 -8.51
CA ASP A 723 4.32 44.66 -8.46
C ASP A 723 3.10 44.74 -7.54
N ASP A 724 2.23 43.74 -7.63
CA ASP A 724 1.04 43.60 -6.78
C ASP A 724 1.45 43.35 -5.32
N GLN A 725 2.47 42.52 -5.06
CA GLN A 725 3.05 42.32 -3.73
C GLN A 725 3.64 43.62 -3.15
N ARG A 726 4.42 44.36 -3.95
CA ARG A 726 4.96 45.67 -3.54
C ARG A 726 3.85 46.65 -3.21
N PHE A 727 2.82 46.73 -4.05
CA PHE A 727 1.66 47.58 -3.81
C PHE A 727 0.96 47.24 -2.49
N VAL A 728 0.69 45.95 -2.22
CA VAL A 728 0.05 45.51 -0.98
C VAL A 728 0.94 45.81 0.24
N TYR A 729 2.26 45.65 0.12
CA TYR A 729 3.22 45.98 1.17
C TYR A 729 3.24 47.48 1.51
N ASP A 730 3.40 48.35 0.50
CA ASP A 730 3.39 49.81 0.69
C ASP A 730 2.05 50.29 1.26
N ARG A 731 0.97 49.64 0.83
CA ARG A 731 -0.36 49.94 1.34
C ARG A 731 -0.55 49.51 2.79
N ALA A 732 0.01 48.37 3.20
CA ALA A 732 0.00 47.93 4.59
C ALA A 732 0.75 48.90 5.50
N ILE A 733 1.91 49.40 5.06
CA ILE A 733 2.65 50.44 5.80
C ILE A 733 1.80 51.71 5.94
N THR A 734 1.15 52.14 4.85
CA THR A 734 0.32 53.35 4.85
C THR A 734 -0.90 53.22 5.78
N LEU A 735 -1.55 52.06 5.80
CA LEU A 735 -2.79 51.84 6.55
C LEU A 735 -2.56 51.50 8.03
N TYR A 736 -1.49 50.74 8.33
CA TYR A 736 -1.27 50.16 9.65
C TYR A 736 0.02 50.62 10.33
N GLY A 737 0.89 51.38 9.64
CA GLY A 737 2.20 51.79 10.16
C GLY A 737 2.16 52.86 11.26
N GLY A 738 1.05 53.59 11.40
CA GLY A 738 0.89 54.62 12.43
C GLY A 738 2.02 55.67 12.44
N GLU A 739 2.39 56.15 13.63
CA GLU A 739 3.48 57.14 13.82
C GLU A 739 4.88 56.50 13.75
N GLN A 740 5.00 55.18 13.90
CA GLN A 740 6.27 54.45 13.89
C GLN A 740 6.23 53.26 12.92
N PRO A 741 6.34 53.50 11.60
CA PRO A 741 6.28 52.43 10.60
C PRO A 741 7.44 51.43 10.71
N ALA A 742 8.54 51.79 11.37
CA ALA A 742 9.69 50.93 11.56
C ALA A 742 9.38 49.65 12.37
N ASP A 743 8.52 49.73 13.38
CA ASP A 743 8.11 48.55 14.16
C ASP A 743 7.27 47.61 13.28
N LEU A 744 6.30 48.13 12.54
CA LEU A 744 5.50 47.34 11.61
C LEU A 744 6.36 46.64 10.56
N ILE A 745 7.31 47.36 9.95
CA ILE A 745 8.23 46.82 8.95
C ILE A 745 9.05 45.66 9.53
N HIS A 746 9.59 45.83 10.74
CA HIS A 746 10.33 44.77 11.42
C HIS A 746 9.47 43.51 11.59
N TRP A 747 8.25 43.63 12.09
CA TRP A 747 7.40 42.46 12.34
C TRP A 747 6.82 41.84 11.07
N LEU A 748 6.55 42.61 10.02
CA LEU A 748 6.22 42.06 8.71
C LEU A 748 7.35 41.19 8.17
N ASP A 749 8.61 41.59 8.37
CA ASP A 749 9.76 40.77 7.98
C ASP A 749 9.92 39.51 8.85
N VAL A 750 9.75 39.62 10.17
CA VAL A 750 9.77 38.45 11.07
C VAL A 750 8.70 37.44 10.67
N TYR A 751 7.47 37.90 10.38
CA TYR A 751 6.38 37.00 9.96
C TYR A 751 6.59 36.44 8.55
N ARG A 752 7.22 37.18 7.63
CA ARG A 752 7.67 36.66 6.33
C ARG A 752 8.64 35.48 6.51
N ARG A 753 9.62 35.61 7.40
CA ARG A 753 10.57 34.53 7.73
C ARG A 753 9.90 33.36 8.44
N TYR A 754 8.94 33.64 9.34
CA TYR A 754 8.10 32.61 9.94
C TYR A 754 7.36 31.79 8.87
N TYR A 755 6.69 32.43 7.91
CA TYR A 755 5.97 31.72 6.85
C TYR A 755 6.90 30.93 5.92
N ALA A 756 8.10 31.45 5.65
CA ALA A 756 9.11 30.71 4.90
C ALA A 756 9.48 29.37 5.57
N VAL A 757 9.62 29.35 6.91
CA VAL A 757 9.85 28.10 7.66
C VAL A 757 8.58 27.25 7.72
N TYR A 758 7.42 27.87 7.94
CA TYR A 758 6.15 27.16 8.11
C TYR A 758 5.74 26.35 6.88
N TYR A 759 5.90 26.92 5.68
CA TYR A 759 5.55 26.28 4.41
C TYR A 759 6.73 25.51 3.76
N ALA A 760 7.89 25.47 4.40
CA ALA A 760 9.04 24.69 3.92
C ALA A 760 8.78 23.19 3.69
N PRO A 761 7.87 22.50 4.41
CA PRO A 761 7.56 21.11 4.11
C PRO A 761 7.00 20.86 2.71
N ASP A 762 6.46 21.88 2.02
CA ASP A 762 5.98 21.77 0.65
C ASP A 762 7.17 21.82 -0.35
N PRO A 763 7.43 20.75 -1.12
CA PRO A 763 8.52 20.72 -2.10
C PRO A 763 8.45 21.82 -3.17
N ALA A 764 7.25 22.33 -3.49
CA ALA A 764 7.09 23.41 -4.46
C ALA A 764 7.53 24.77 -3.91
N ILE A 765 7.37 24.99 -2.60
CA ILE A 765 7.65 26.26 -1.92
C ILE A 765 9.07 26.27 -1.34
N PHE A 766 9.62 25.10 -0.98
CA PHE A 766 10.92 24.96 -0.33
C PHE A 766 12.08 25.80 -0.96
N PRO A 767 12.27 25.85 -2.29
CA PRO A 767 13.32 26.68 -2.89
C PRO A 767 13.12 28.18 -2.66
N ILE A 768 11.86 28.63 -2.58
CA ILE A 768 11.48 30.02 -2.31
C ILE A 768 11.70 30.34 -0.83
N SER A 769 11.29 29.44 0.07
CA SER A 769 11.58 29.52 1.50
C SER A 769 13.06 29.65 1.80
N MET A 770 13.91 28.84 1.16
CA MET A 770 15.37 28.91 1.34
C MET A 770 15.97 30.25 0.90
N ARG A 771 15.48 30.84 -0.19
CA ARG A 771 15.91 32.19 -0.61
C ARG A 771 15.53 33.26 0.40
N HIS A 772 14.31 33.17 0.94
CA HIS A 772 13.80 34.12 1.93
C HIS A 772 14.43 34.00 3.31
N LEU A 773 14.97 32.82 3.65
CA LEU A 773 15.73 32.59 4.89
C LEU A 773 17.20 33.01 4.76
N ALA A 774 17.73 33.08 3.53
CA ALA A 774 19.08 33.54 3.25
C ALA A 774 19.18 35.07 3.08
N SER A 775 18.05 35.74 2.82
CA SER A 775 17.89 37.20 2.69
C SER A 775 17.39 37.82 4.00
#